data_AF-A0ABD0TNI6-F1
#
_entry.id   AF-A0ABD0TNI6-F1
#
_cell.length_a   1.000
_cell.length_b   1.000
_cell.length_c   1.000
_cell.angle_alpha   90.00
_cell.angle_beta   90.00
_cell.angle_gamma   90.00
#
_symmetry.space_group_name_H-M   'P 1'
#
loop_
_entity.id
_entity.type
_entity.pdbx_description
1 polymer ?
#
loop_
_entity_poly.entity_id
_entity_poly.type
_entity_poly.pdbx_seq_one_letter_code
_entity_poly.pdbx_strand_id
1 'polypeptide(L)'
;MYNRNVLFNLNAIRYILPHVEHPELNIKRFALKALAQLCQLPRGPEQVLANSQNLRKIAYMLVKMEDVFVLEFASLVLSELTREPLGCEQLVSANILSSLFSRMKNSLDPDVQKNCLQTLSNLLDDPVCASEVTKNQQFSWPSLLALMQSKYLAIQHAALRTVDQLICRYKDQVVQRTFRASTGVLDLCDILESYEFRDVHTQVLGVLRNYVETEENAAHLYQSGCILRLLAYLEMALPAMKPHCLAVLTKMSFTSNGRDALYQTGTDLVFCHQLLSSNVELLADAAMGVANMTKLLPAAVRMSDTNIIEALCAILGDDAAVWFYIRMNALRALAELCRIIPKAAFSLVEPKTFASLRNINKKFKDTPIEAQRLAVQCYINLQSYHVSTKAMLNADFMQELLNILQRIDINLKIMTCTVLSGLMAEDIAKELFTSRKGEEVVSSNLRIEHIGLRTALCTLIACSVTDDGADVYLELGTIHYMVGNRLARYVVGAWEPALEAIFSHHPSAKLAYTGRLDINDFTQEGFYVQKRLGESFPTIRAVMEQRPPHKDPVFICMFHQPPFDAASGLDIRSPHSKSESKLGISSSSRLRIPALPDDHNLRSYLLKLRIWFGDPAKSLHYFEIENAHYEVRYRDKCAEVSSSLKQRATLLAEFVAEQMSGLDQERNCSVPSVDLHLADLMAELESCVVGIGWVRCGGALERAILYKVLADRAGLPCALRRTSSAHAWCEIAVAEQEPGQIDNENYPAGLLRANYVVDLMERPGRLFPLGSHEASRVCGPACAPPYTASKLPEVCRCEN
;
A
#
# COMPACT_ATOMS: atom_id res chain seq x y z
N MET A 1 -23.97 -59.38 -6.69
CA MET A 1 -22.93 -59.03 -5.69
C MET A 1 -22.65 -60.15 -4.68
N TYR A 2 -23.65 -60.72 -4.00
CA TYR A 2 -23.45 -61.74 -2.95
C TYR A 2 -22.59 -62.94 -3.40
N ASN A 3 -22.92 -63.57 -4.53
CA ASN A 3 -22.20 -64.75 -5.04
C ASN A 3 -20.72 -64.49 -5.34
N ARG A 4 -20.36 -63.28 -5.81
CA ARG A 4 -18.96 -62.92 -6.09
C ARG A 4 -18.13 -62.85 -4.81
N ASN A 5 -18.68 -62.28 -3.73
CA ASN A 5 -18.03 -62.25 -2.43
C ASN A 5 -17.89 -63.65 -1.81
N VAL A 6 -18.92 -64.49 -1.94
CA VAL A 6 -18.85 -65.89 -1.49
C VAL A 6 -17.73 -66.65 -2.21
N LEU A 7 -17.68 -66.56 -3.54
CA LEU A 7 -16.63 -67.22 -4.33
C LEU A 7 -15.23 -66.68 -4.00
N PHE A 8 -15.09 -65.37 -3.80
CA PHE A 8 -13.83 -64.77 -3.39
C PHE A 8 -13.36 -65.29 -2.02
N ASN A 9 -14.26 -65.36 -1.03
CA ASN A 9 -13.96 -65.88 0.31
C ASN A 9 -13.60 -67.37 0.30
N LEU A 10 -14.09 -68.12 -0.68
CA LEU A 10 -13.70 -69.53 -0.92
C LEU A 10 -12.39 -69.68 -1.71
N ASN A 11 -11.63 -68.60 -1.92
CA ASN A 11 -10.39 -68.57 -2.70
C ASN A 11 -10.56 -69.07 -4.15
N ALA A 12 -11.71 -68.80 -4.78
CA ALA A 12 -11.99 -69.25 -6.16
C ALA A 12 -10.91 -68.81 -7.17
N ILE A 13 -10.28 -67.65 -6.97
CA ILE A 13 -9.18 -67.15 -7.84
C ILE A 13 -8.06 -68.20 -7.99
N ARG A 14 -7.66 -68.85 -6.88
CA ARG A 14 -6.62 -69.88 -6.89
C ARG A 14 -6.96 -71.05 -7.82
N TYR A 15 -8.23 -71.43 -7.87
CA TYR A 15 -8.70 -72.56 -8.68
C TYR A 15 -8.98 -72.15 -10.14
N ILE A 16 -9.30 -70.88 -10.39
CA ILE A 16 -9.58 -70.36 -11.74
C ILE A 16 -8.27 -70.14 -12.54
N LEU A 17 -7.22 -69.64 -11.90
CA LEU A 17 -5.96 -69.26 -12.56
C LEU A 17 -5.33 -70.36 -13.45
N PRO A 18 -5.28 -71.65 -13.05
CA PRO A 18 -4.77 -72.71 -13.93
C PRO A 18 -5.57 -72.90 -15.23
N HIS A 19 -6.86 -72.57 -15.23
CA HIS A 19 -7.75 -72.75 -16.38
C HIS A 19 -7.66 -71.61 -17.40
N VAL A 20 -7.00 -70.51 -17.06
CA VAL A 20 -6.78 -69.38 -17.96
C VAL A 20 -5.93 -69.81 -19.18
N GLU A 21 -4.99 -70.75 -19.00
CA GLU A 21 -4.16 -71.28 -20.11
C GLU A 21 -4.68 -72.60 -20.70
N HIS A 22 -5.90 -73.02 -20.36
CA HIS A 22 -6.42 -74.30 -20.81
C HIS A 22 -6.48 -74.38 -22.36
N PRO A 23 -6.14 -75.54 -22.97
CA PRO A 23 -6.15 -75.68 -24.44
C PRO A 23 -7.54 -75.48 -25.05
N GLU A 24 -8.59 -75.95 -24.36
CA GLU A 24 -9.99 -75.75 -24.77
C GLU A 24 -10.43 -74.29 -24.62
N LEU A 25 -10.87 -73.68 -25.73
CA LEU A 25 -11.22 -72.26 -25.79
C LEU A 25 -12.36 -71.89 -24.85
N ASN A 26 -13.39 -72.74 -24.74
CA ASN A 26 -14.53 -72.44 -23.88
C ASN A 26 -14.15 -72.38 -22.40
N ILE A 27 -13.28 -73.29 -21.94
CA ILE A 27 -12.79 -73.29 -20.56
C ILE A 27 -11.99 -72.01 -20.30
N LYS A 28 -11.14 -71.61 -21.23
CA LYS A 28 -10.36 -70.37 -21.16
C LYS A 28 -11.25 -69.12 -21.08
N ARG A 29 -12.25 -69.01 -21.96
CA ARG A 29 -13.22 -67.88 -21.97
C ARG A 29 -13.92 -67.75 -20.63
N PHE A 30 -14.49 -68.84 -20.10
CA PHE A 30 -15.21 -68.80 -18.83
C PHE A 30 -14.28 -68.58 -17.62
N ALA A 31 -13.06 -69.11 -17.66
CA ALA A 31 -12.06 -68.84 -16.64
C ALA A 31 -11.69 -67.35 -16.59
N LEU A 32 -11.41 -66.74 -17.75
CA LEU A 32 -11.11 -65.31 -17.84
C LEU A 32 -12.30 -64.44 -17.42
N LYS A 33 -13.51 -64.78 -17.85
CA LYS A 33 -14.74 -64.07 -17.44
C LYS A 33 -14.95 -64.14 -15.93
N ALA A 34 -14.82 -65.33 -15.34
CA ALA A 34 -14.96 -65.51 -13.89
C ALA A 34 -13.86 -64.73 -13.14
N LEU A 35 -12.62 -64.76 -13.65
CA LEU A 35 -11.51 -64.01 -13.07
C LEU A 35 -11.77 -62.50 -13.13
N ALA A 36 -12.22 -61.97 -14.26
CA ALA A 36 -12.56 -60.55 -14.42
C ALA A 36 -13.61 -60.11 -13.40
N GLN A 37 -14.66 -60.91 -13.20
CA GLN A 37 -15.70 -60.65 -12.19
C GLN A 37 -15.13 -60.64 -10.77
N LEU A 38 -14.15 -61.49 -10.45
CA LEU A 38 -13.51 -61.48 -9.13
C LEU A 38 -12.54 -60.31 -8.98
N CYS A 39 -11.80 -59.92 -10.03
CA CYS A 39 -10.91 -58.76 -10.03
C CYS A 39 -11.63 -57.42 -9.87
N GLN A 40 -12.91 -57.34 -10.20
CA GLN A 40 -13.72 -56.15 -9.92
C GLN A 40 -14.03 -55.96 -8.41
N LEU A 41 -13.75 -56.94 -7.55
CA LEU A 41 -13.83 -56.78 -6.09
C LEU A 41 -12.56 -56.07 -5.57
N PRO A 42 -12.63 -55.24 -4.51
CA PRO A 42 -11.49 -54.44 -4.04
C PRO A 42 -10.19 -55.23 -3.79
N ARG A 43 -10.29 -56.46 -3.27
CA ARG A 43 -9.12 -57.32 -2.98
C ARG A 43 -8.88 -58.41 -4.03
N GLY A 44 -9.67 -58.42 -5.11
CA GLY A 44 -9.54 -59.36 -6.22
C GLY A 44 -8.17 -59.24 -6.92
N PRO A 45 -7.76 -58.03 -7.33
CA PRO A 45 -6.48 -57.82 -8.01
C PRO A 45 -5.27 -58.25 -7.17
N GLU A 46 -5.26 -57.94 -5.87
CA GLU A 46 -4.18 -58.31 -4.94
C GLU A 46 -3.83 -59.81 -5.00
N GLN A 47 -4.85 -60.69 -4.99
CA GLN A 47 -4.63 -62.14 -5.02
C GLN A 47 -4.02 -62.62 -6.34
N VAL A 48 -4.38 -61.98 -7.46
CA VAL A 48 -3.83 -62.32 -8.78
C VAL A 48 -2.40 -61.81 -8.90
N LEU A 49 -2.16 -60.57 -8.46
CA LEU A 49 -0.87 -59.87 -8.53
C LEU A 49 0.19 -60.42 -7.57
N ALA A 50 -0.20 -61.18 -6.55
CA ALA A 50 0.70 -61.86 -5.63
C ALA A 50 1.74 -62.77 -6.34
N ASN A 51 1.41 -63.26 -7.55
CA ASN A 51 2.36 -63.92 -8.43
C ASN A 51 2.40 -63.24 -9.79
N SER A 52 3.52 -62.57 -10.10
CA SER A 52 3.70 -61.83 -11.36
C SER A 52 3.60 -62.66 -12.63
N GLN A 53 3.70 -64.00 -12.54
CA GLN A 53 3.46 -64.87 -13.68
C GLN A 53 1.98 -64.88 -14.10
N ASN A 54 1.04 -64.68 -13.18
CA ASN A 54 -0.39 -64.67 -13.50
C ASN A 54 -0.72 -63.54 -14.47
N LEU A 55 -0.28 -62.32 -14.16
CA LEU A 55 -0.47 -61.17 -15.03
C LEU A 55 0.24 -61.37 -16.37
N ARG A 56 1.50 -61.86 -16.37
CA ARG A 56 2.24 -62.14 -17.62
C ARG A 56 1.52 -63.12 -18.54
N LYS A 57 0.90 -64.17 -17.99
CA LYS A 57 0.11 -65.14 -18.76
C LYS A 57 -1.12 -64.50 -19.39
N ILE A 58 -1.85 -63.68 -18.65
CA ILE A 58 -3.03 -62.98 -19.15
C ILE A 58 -2.63 -61.94 -20.20
N ALA A 59 -1.55 -61.19 -19.96
CA ALA A 59 -0.95 -60.26 -20.89
C ALA A 59 -0.57 -60.96 -22.21
N TYR A 60 0.10 -62.12 -22.14
CA TYR A 60 0.46 -62.89 -23.32
C TYR A 60 -0.73 -63.28 -24.21
N MET A 61 -1.93 -63.43 -23.65
CA MET A 61 -3.14 -63.73 -24.42
C MET A 61 -3.54 -62.60 -25.37
N LEU A 62 -3.37 -61.33 -24.97
CA LEU A 62 -3.61 -60.19 -25.86
C LEU A 62 -2.64 -60.14 -27.04
N VAL A 63 -1.45 -60.74 -26.88
CA VAL A 63 -0.42 -60.79 -27.92
C VAL A 63 -0.68 -61.92 -28.92
N LYS A 64 -1.11 -63.10 -28.46
CA LYS A 64 -1.14 -64.32 -29.28
C LYS A 64 -2.51 -64.81 -29.72
N MET A 65 -3.57 -64.44 -28.99
CA MET A 65 -4.91 -64.94 -29.29
C MET A 65 -5.63 -64.00 -30.24
N GLU A 66 -6.48 -64.55 -31.11
CA GLU A 66 -7.38 -63.78 -31.98
C GLU A 66 -8.86 -64.03 -31.66
N ASP A 67 -9.14 -64.90 -30.68
CA ASP A 67 -10.51 -65.16 -30.25
C ASP A 67 -11.10 -63.93 -29.54
N VAL A 68 -12.23 -63.45 -30.06
CA VAL A 68 -12.89 -62.21 -29.60
C VAL A 68 -13.17 -62.24 -28.10
N PHE A 69 -13.79 -63.30 -27.59
CA PHE A 69 -14.15 -63.41 -26.17
C PHE A 69 -12.93 -63.56 -25.26
N VAL A 70 -11.88 -64.26 -25.71
CA VAL A 70 -10.62 -64.34 -24.95
C VAL A 70 -9.98 -62.96 -24.86
N LEU A 71 -9.94 -62.19 -25.95
CA LEU A 71 -9.39 -60.83 -25.98
C LEU A 71 -10.22 -59.88 -25.11
N GLU A 72 -11.55 -59.95 -25.19
CA GLU A 72 -12.48 -59.15 -24.37
C GLU A 72 -12.22 -59.39 -22.89
N PHE A 73 -12.27 -60.66 -22.44
CA PHE A 73 -12.11 -60.96 -21.01
C PHE A 73 -10.66 -60.78 -20.53
N ALA A 74 -9.65 -61.08 -21.35
CA ALA A 74 -8.26 -60.83 -20.98
C ALA A 74 -7.98 -59.33 -20.81
N SER A 75 -8.41 -58.49 -21.76
CA SER A 75 -8.29 -57.03 -21.64
C SER A 75 -9.06 -56.50 -20.44
N LEU A 76 -10.25 -57.02 -20.15
CA LEU A 76 -11.02 -56.65 -18.96
C LEU A 76 -10.26 -56.98 -17.68
N VAL A 77 -9.72 -58.20 -17.55
CA VAL A 77 -8.91 -58.59 -16.39
C VAL A 77 -7.74 -57.62 -16.22
N LEU A 78 -6.98 -57.32 -17.27
CA LEU A 78 -5.84 -56.38 -17.15
C LEU A 78 -6.27 -54.97 -16.75
N SER A 79 -7.41 -54.49 -17.25
CA SER A 79 -7.94 -53.18 -16.85
C SER A 79 -8.34 -53.13 -15.38
N GLU A 80 -8.75 -54.25 -14.78
CA GLU A 80 -9.03 -54.33 -13.35
C GLU A 80 -7.74 -54.53 -12.53
N LEU A 81 -6.79 -55.32 -13.02
CA LEU A 81 -5.50 -55.54 -12.34
C LEU A 81 -4.68 -54.25 -12.24
N THR A 82 -4.72 -53.42 -13.27
CA THR A 82 -4.00 -52.13 -13.31
C THR A 82 -4.64 -51.04 -12.46
N ARG A 83 -5.75 -51.31 -11.77
CA ARG A 83 -6.24 -50.38 -10.74
C ARG A 83 -5.31 -50.33 -9.52
N GLU A 84 -4.50 -51.37 -9.34
CA GLU A 84 -3.47 -51.44 -8.31
C GLU A 84 -2.10 -51.00 -8.86
N PRO A 85 -1.32 -50.19 -8.11
CA PRO A 85 0.01 -49.75 -8.54
C PRO A 85 0.96 -50.90 -8.92
N LEU A 86 0.92 -52.00 -8.17
CA LEU A 86 1.69 -53.20 -8.47
C LEU A 86 1.30 -53.83 -9.82
N GLY A 87 0.02 -53.75 -10.19
CA GLY A 87 -0.46 -54.22 -11.49
C GLY A 87 0.08 -53.38 -12.64
N CYS A 88 0.17 -52.06 -12.46
CA CYS A 88 0.80 -51.16 -13.44
C CYS A 88 2.27 -51.52 -13.67
N GLU A 89 3.06 -51.63 -12.59
CA GLU A 89 4.48 -51.97 -12.66
C GLU A 89 4.73 -53.33 -13.34
N GLN A 90 3.98 -54.36 -12.92
CA GLN A 90 4.09 -55.71 -13.50
C GLN A 90 3.70 -55.74 -14.99
N LEU A 91 2.69 -54.96 -15.39
CA LEU A 91 2.24 -54.92 -16.79
C LEU A 91 3.25 -54.22 -17.70
N VAL A 92 3.81 -53.10 -17.27
CA VAL A 92 4.88 -52.41 -18.02
C VAL A 92 6.10 -53.32 -18.15
N SER A 93 6.50 -53.99 -17.07
CA SER A 93 7.59 -54.98 -17.05
C SER A 93 7.34 -56.17 -17.99
N ALA A 94 6.08 -56.46 -18.34
CA ALA A 94 5.72 -57.50 -19.29
C ALA A 94 5.89 -57.09 -20.77
N ASN A 95 6.36 -55.86 -21.06
CA ASN A 95 6.63 -55.34 -22.41
C ASN A 95 5.43 -55.42 -23.37
N ILE A 96 4.21 -55.25 -22.85
CA ILE A 96 2.97 -55.41 -23.63
C ILE A 96 2.41 -54.11 -24.23
N LEU A 97 2.98 -52.95 -23.90
CA LEU A 97 2.47 -51.64 -24.33
C LEU A 97 2.20 -51.55 -25.84
N SER A 98 3.11 -52.08 -26.66
CA SER A 98 2.96 -52.11 -28.12
C SER A 98 1.71 -52.91 -28.56
N SER A 99 1.42 -54.03 -27.90
CA SER A 99 0.23 -54.83 -28.17
C SER A 99 -1.04 -54.15 -27.65
N LEU A 100 -0.99 -53.44 -26.52
CA LEU A 100 -2.12 -52.64 -26.02
C LEU A 100 -2.48 -51.54 -27.02
N PHE A 101 -1.50 -50.80 -27.53
CA PHE A 101 -1.74 -49.79 -28.57
C PHE A 101 -2.30 -50.41 -29.86
N SER A 102 -1.76 -51.55 -30.29
CA SER A 102 -2.27 -52.27 -31.47
C SER A 102 -3.72 -52.73 -31.29
N ARG A 103 -4.06 -53.33 -30.13
CA ARG A 103 -5.43 -53.79 -29.85
C ARG A 103 -6.40 -52.63 -29.66
N MET A 104 -5.98 -51.54 -29.01
CA MET A 104 -6.75 -50.30 -28.91
C MET A 104 -7.11 -49.75 -30.30
N LYS A 105 -6.14 -49.71 -31.22
CA LYS A 105 -6.31 -49.17 -32.57
C LYS A 105 -7.11 -50.09 -33.50
N ASN A 106 -6.77 -51.38 -33.52
CA ASN A 106 -7.16 -52.30 -34.60
C ASN A 106 -8.24 -53.31 -34.21
N SER A 107 -8.62 -53.42 -32.94
CA SER A 107 -9.64 -54.38 -32.53
C SER A 107 -11.01 -54.01 -33.11
N LEU A 108 -11.69 -55.02 -33.68
CA LEU A 108 -13.08 -54.89 -34.13
C LEU A 108 -14.08 -54.92 -32.96
N ASP A 109 -13.63 -55.43 -31.80
CA ASP A 109 -14.42 -55.50 -30.58
C ASP A 109 -14.29 -54.19 -29.77
N PRO A 110 -15.38 -53.43 -29.59
CA PRO A 110 -15.38 -52.18 -28.83
C PRO A 110 -15.03 -52.36 -27.35
N ASP A 111 -15.34 -53.51 -26.75
CA ASP A 111 -15.01 -53.76 -25.34
C ASP A 111 -13.51 -53.95 -25.16
N VAL A 112 -12.83 -54.61 -26.11
CA VAL A 112 -11.36 -54.69 -26.13
C VAL A 112 -10.75 -53.30 -26.27
N GLN A 113 -11.26 -52.46 -27.17
CA GLN A 113 -10.77 -51.08 -27.33
C GLN A 113 -10.93 -50.27 -26.04
N LYS A 114 -12.12 -50.31 -25.44
CA LYS A 114 -12.44 -49.64 -24.18
C LYS A 114 -11.56 -50.12 -23.03
N ASN A 115 -11.34 -51.43 -22.91
CA ASN A 115 -10.54 -52.00 -21.84
C ASN A 115 -9.05 -51.69 -22.03
N CYS A 116 -8.55 -51.65 -23.27
CA CYS A 116 -7.19 -51.18 -23.56
C CYS A 116 -7.02 -49.70 -23.19
N LEU A 117 -7.98 -48.84 -23.54
CA LEU A 117 -7.99 -47.43 -23.10
C LEU A 117 -7.99 -47.30 -21.58
N GLN A 118 -8.84 -48.06 -20.89
CA GLN A 118 -8.89 -48.04 -19.42
C GLN A 118 -7.56 -48.49 -18.80
N THR A 119 -6.94 -49.52 -19.37
CA THR A 119 -5.63 -50.00 -18.92
C THR A 119 -4.57 -48.92 -19.12
N LEU A 120 -4.52 -48.26 -20.28
CA LEU A 120 -3.61 -47.14 -20.54
C LEU A 120 -3.87 -45.96 -19.58
N SER A 121 -5.14 -45.62 -19.35
CA SER A 121 -5.53 -44.57 -18.42
C SER A 121 -5.08 -44.86 -16.98
N ASN A 122 -5.18 -46.10 -16.53
CA ASN A 122 -4.66 -46.53 -15.22
C ASN A 122 -3.12 -46.41 -15.16
N LEU A 123 -2.41 -46.81 -16.22
CA LEU A 123 -0.95 -46.66 -16.30
C LEU A 123 -0.51 -45.20 -16.27
N LEU A 124 -1.32 -44.28 -16.80
CA LEU A 124 -1.02 -42.85 -16.82
C LEU A 124 -1.16 -42.18 -15.44
N ASP A 125 -1.93 -42.77 -14.53
CA ASP A 125 -2.07 -42.30 -13.14
C ASP A 125 -0.77 -42.55 -12.33
N ASP A 126 0.05 -43.53 -12.71
CA ASP A 126 1.38 -43.76 -12.13
C ASP A 126 2.48 -43.00 -12.91
N PRO A 127 3.28 -42.12 -12.27
CA PRO A 127 4.27 -41.30 -12.97
C PRO A 127 5.36 -42.09 -13.73
N VAL A 128 5.76 -43.27 -13.21
CA VAL A 128 6.81 -44.10 -13.82
C VAL A 128 6.25 -44.83 -15.03
N CYS A 129 5.12 -45.50 -14.88
CA CYS A 129 4.43 -46.20 -15.95
C CYS A 129 4.02 -45.24 -17.08
N ALA A 130 3.56 -44.04 -16.73
CA ALA A 130 3.23 -43.01 -17.71
C ALA A 130 4.42 -42.64 -18.60
N SER A 131 5.64 -42.59 -18.05
CA SER A 131 6.83 -42.33 -18.87
C SER A 131 7.09 -43.45 -19.88
N GLU A 132 6.80 -44.70 -19.52
CA GLU A 132 6.96 -45.84 -20.43
C GLU A 132 5.88 -45.85 -21.52
N VAL A 133 4.66 -45.44 -21.16
CA VAL A 133 3.56 -45.24 -22.12
C VAL A 133 3.91 -44.17 -23.15
N THR A 134 4.41 -43.00 -22.73
CA THR A 134 4.70 -41.87 -23.65
C THR A 134 5.95 -42.06 -24.51
N LYS A 135 6.93 -42.84 -24.05
CA LYS A 135 8.14 -43.19 -24.81
C LYS A 135 7.95 -44.33 -25.80
N ASN A 136 6.83 -45.06 -25.72
CA ASN A 136 6.61 -46.22 -26.57
C ASN A 136 6.46 -45.81 -28.04
N GLN A 137 7.15 -46.50 -28.94
CA GLN A 137 7.16 -46.19 -30.38
C GLN A 137 5.80 -46.37 -31.08
N GLN A 138 4.90 -47.16 -30.50
CA GLN A 138 3.54 -47.38 -31.03
C GLN A 138 2.53 -46.34 -30.53
N PHE A 139 2.91 -45.45 -29.60
CA PHE A 139 2.06 -44.34 -29.19
C PHE A 139 1.79 -43.42 -30.39
N SER A 140 0.51 -43.13 -30.64
CA SER A 140 0.08 -42.37 -31.82
C SER A 140 -1.19 -41.57 -31.52
N TRP A 141 -1.09 -40.24 -31.60
CA TRP A 141 -2.22 -39.33 -31.42
C TRP A 141 -3.39 -39.64 -32.37
N PRO A 142 -3.22 -39.78 -33.69
CA PRO A 142 -4.34 -40.07 -34.60
C PRO A 142 -5.18 -41.28 -34.19
N SER A 143 -4.54 -42.33 -33.67
CA SER A 143 -5.24 -43.56 -33.26
C SER A 143 -6.08 -43.35 -32.00
N LEU A 144 -5.60 -42.54 -31.05
CA LEU A 144 -6.33 -42.18 -29.83
C LEU A 144 -7.44 -41.16 -30.12
N LEU A 145 -7.16 -40.15 -30.94
CA LEU A 145 -8.09 -39.07 -31.28
C LEU A 145 -9.30 -39.61 -32.05
N ALA A 146 -9.11 -40.56 -32.97
CA ALA A 146 -10.21 -41.20 -33.69
C ALA A 146 -11.23 -41.89 -32.75
N LEU A 147 -10.79 -42.39 -31.59
CA LEU A 147 -11.68 -43.05 -30.62
C LEU A 147 -12.58 -42.06 -29.86
N MET A 148 -12.23 -40.77 -29.82
CA MET A 148 -13.09 -39.73 -29.22
C MET A 148 -14.41 -39.55 -30.00
N GLN A 149 -14.41 -39.87 -31.30
CA GLN A 149 -15.58 -39.81 -32.18
C GLN A 149 -16.22 -41.20 -32.40
N SER A 150 -15.89 -42.18 -31.54
CA SER A 150 -16.49 -43.52 -31.60
C SER A 150 -18.01 -43.46 -31.45
N LYS A 151 -18.76 -44.34 -32.12
CA LYS A 151 -20.22 -44.47 -31.92
C LYS A 151 -20.62 -44.94 -30.50
N TYR A 152 -19.65 -45.39 -29.69
CA TYR A 152 -19.88 -45.88 -28.34
C TYR A 152 -19.44 -44.86 -27.29
N LEU A 153 -20.40 -44.31 -26.54
CA LEU A 153 -20.16 -43.29 -25.50
C LEU A 153 -19.10 -43.71 -24.46
N ALA A 154 -19.08 -44.99 -24.07
CA ALA A 154 -18.07 -45.50 -23.12
C ALA A 154 -16.64 -45.41 -23.67
N ILE A 155 -16.44 -45.59 -24.97
CA ILE A 155 -15.15 -45.41 -25.64
C ILE A 155 -14.81 -43.92 -25.72
N GLN A 156 -15.77 -43.07 -26.08
CA GLN A 156 -15.56 -41.62 -26.14
C GLN A 156 -15.04 -41.09 -24.80
N HIS A 157 -15.71 -41.43 -23.69
CA HIS A 157 -15.30 -41.05 -22.33
C HIS A 157 -13.90 -41.56 -21.97
N ALA A 158 -13.60 -42.82 -22.27
CA ALA A 158 -12.29 -43.41 -21.99
C ALA A 158 -11.17 -42.76 -22.82
N ALA A 159 -11.44 -42.45 -24.09
CA ALA A 159 -10.51 -41.78 -24.99
C ALA A 159 -10.24 -40.35 -24.52
N LEU A 160 -11.28 -39.56 -24.23
CA LEU A 160 -11.17 -38.19 -23.74
C LEU A 160 -10.40 -38.11 -22.42
N ARG A 161 -10.67 -39.01 -21.46
CA ARG A 161 -9.91 -39.09 -20.22
C ARG A 161 -8.43 -39.40 -20.47
N THR A 162 -8.13 -40.34 -21.36
CA THR A 162 -6.75 -40.70 -21.71
C THR A 162 -6.03 -39.53 -22.36
N VAL A 163 -6.69 -38.81 -23.28
CA VAL A 163 -6.17 -37.57 -23.87
C VAL A 163 -5.90 -36.54 -22.79
N ASP A 164 -6.86 -36.27 -21.89
CA ASP A 164 -6.73 -35.31 -20.79
C ASP A 164 -5.49 -35.61 -19.91
N GLN A 165 -5.35 -36.86 -19.47
CA GLN A 165 -4.21 -37.31 -18.66
C GLN A 165 -2.87 -37.09 -19.37
N LEU A 166 -2.80 -37.29 -20.69
CA LEU A 166 -1.60 -37.06 -21.47
C LEU A 166 -1.29 -35.57 -21.62
N ILE A 167 -2.27 -34.74 -22.01
CA ILE A 167 -2.04 -33.30 -22.23
C ILE A 167 -1.74 -32.56 -20.92
N CYS A 168 -2.22 -33.03 -19.77
CA CYS A 168 -1.92 -32.46 -18.46
C CYS A 168 -0.47 -32.69 -18.01
N ARG A 169 0.32 -33.49 -18.75
CA ARG A 169 1.75 -33.70 -18.46
C ARG A 169 2.57 -32.53 -19.03
N TYR A 170 2.39 -31.34 -18.49
CA TYR A 170 3.00 -30.09 -18.99
C TYR A 170 4.53 -30.12 -19.05
N LYS A 171 5.18 -30.96 -18.23
CA LYS A 171 6.64 -31.14 -18.22
C LYS A 171 7.16 -32.07 -19.32
N ASP A 172 6.30 -32.91 -19.90
CA ASP A 172 6.66 -33.82 -20.99
C ASP A 172 6.61 -33.09 -22.33
N GLN A 173 7.73 -32.47 -22.70
CA GLN A 173 7.84 -31.66 -23.91
C GLN A 173 7.59 -32.46 -25.20
N VAL A 174 7.82 -33.78 -25.20
CA VAL A 174 7.56 -34.62 -26.37
C VAL A 174 6.06 -34.77 -26.57
N VAL A 175 5.32 -35.07 -25.51
CA VAL A 175 3.85 -35.16 -25.54
C VAL A 175 3.23 -33.82 -25.95
N GLN A 176 3.67 -32.71 -25.36
CA GLN A 176 3.15 -31.37 -25.70
C GLN A 176 3.41 -31.03 -27.18
N ARG A 177 4.65 -31.24 -27.67
CA ARG A 177 5.00 -30.96 -29.08
C ARG A 177 4.25 -31.84 -30.07
N THR A 178 4.13 -33.13 -29.78
CA THR A 178 3.46 -34.08 -30.69
C THR A 178 1.94 -33.87 -30.72
N PHE A 179 1.32 -33.46 -29.62
CA PHE A 179 -0.09 -33.08 -29.61
C PHE A 179 -0.34 -31.82 -30.45
N ARG A 180 0.51 -30.79 -30.33
CA ARG A 180 0.46 -29.59 -31.17
C ARG A 180 0.62 -29.89 -32.67
N ALA A 181 1.39 -30.92 -33.01
CA ALA A 181 1.51 -31.35 -34.41
C ALA A 181 0.33 -32.22 -34.90
N SER A 182 -0.62 -32.56 -34.02
CA SER A 182 -1.76 -33.41 -34.33
C SER A 182 -3.04 -32.58 -34.61
N THR A 183 -4.10 -33.26 -35.05
CA THR A 183 -5.44 -32.66 -35.26
C THR A 183 -6.23 -32.48 -33.97
N GLY A 184 -5.67 -32.80 -32.79
CA GLY A 184 -6.45 -32.96 -31.56
C GLY A 184 -7.31 -31.76 -31.16
N VAL A 185 -6.82 -30.53 -31.30
CA VAL A 185 -7.63 -29.32 -31.03
C VAL A 185 -8.79 -29.17 -32.01
N LEU A 186 -8.58 -29.51 -33.29
CA LEU A 186 -9.62 -29.45 -34.32
C LEU A 186 -10.66 -30.55 -34.08
N ASP A 187 -10.22 -31.78 -33.80
CA ASP A 187 -11.10 -32.92 -33.50
C ASP A 187 -12.00 -32.64 -32.29
N LEU A 188 -11.47 -31.98 -31.25
CA LEU A 188 -12.24 -31.55 -30.08
C LEU A 188 -13.29 -30.48 -30.45
N CYS A 189 -12.95 -29.53 -31.31
CA CYS A 189 -13.92 -28.55 -31.80
C CYS A 189 -15.02 -29.20 -32.67
N ASP A 190 -14.66 -30.14 -33.54
CA ASP A 190 -15.61 -30.87 -34.39
C ASP A 190 -16.63 -31.64 -33.54
N ILE A 191 -16.18 -32.20 -32.41
CA ILE A 191 -17.06 -32.82 -31.43
C ILE A 191 -18.04 -31.81 -30.84
N LEU A 192 -17.58 -30.61 -30.44
CA LEU A 192 -18.46 -29.56 -29.87
C LEU A 192 -19.52 -29.05 -30.84
N GLU A 193 -19.24 -29.07 -32.13
CA GLU A 193 -20.17 -28.63 -33.18
C GLU A 193 -21.19 -29.70 -33.58
N SER A 194 -21.03 -30.94 -33.08
CA SER A 194 -21.93 -32.05 -33.37
C SER A 194 -22.91 -32.30 -32.22
N TYR A 195 -24.19 -32.20 -32.53
CA TYR A 195 -25.25 -32.51 -31.56
C TYR A 195 -25.23 -33.97 -31.07
N GLU A 196 -24.75 -34.90 -31.90
CA GLU A 196 -24.67 -36.33 -31.57
C GLU A 196 -23.69 -36.61 -30.42
N PHE A 197 -22.69 -35.74 -30.22
CA PHE A 197 -21.68 -35.89 -29.19
C PHE A 197 -21.91 -35.02 -27.94
N ARG A 198 -23.12 -34.47 -27.78
CA ARG A 198 -23.45 -33.56 -26.66
C ARG A 198 -23.14 -34.12 -25.26
N ASP A 199 -23.23 -35.43 -25.09
CA ASP A 199 -23.01 -36.11 -23.81
C ASP A 199 -21.54 -36.02 -23.33
N VAL A 200 -20.61 -35.72 -24.24
CA VAL A 200 -19.18 -35.55 -23.93
C VAL A 200 -18.70 -34.10 -23.99
N HIS A 201 -19.56 -33.14 -24.35
CA HIS A 201 -19.17 -31.72 -24.49
C HIS A 201 -18.49 -31.16 -23.23
N THR A 202 -19.01 -31.50 -22.04
CA THR A 202 -18.41 -31.07 -20.77
C THR A 202 -16.97 -31.58 -20.61
N GLN A 203 -16.70 -32.83 -21.01
CA GLN A 203 -15.33 -33.40 -20.95
C GLN A 203 -14.42 -32.75 -21.98
N VAL A 204 -14.92 -32.53 -23.20
CA VAL A 204 -14.17 -31.86 -24.27
C VAL A 204 -13.75 -30.44 -23.86
N LEU A 205 -14.67 -29.66 -23.29
CA LEU A 205 -14.36 -28.33 -22.75
C LEU A 205 -13.36 -28.42 -21.58
N GLY A 206 -13.46 -29.46 -20.75
CA GLY A 206 -12.48 -29.75 -19.70
C GLY A 206 -11.07 -29.99 -20.26
N VAL A 207 -10.94 -30.83 -21.30
CA VAL A 207 -9.68 -31.11 -22.00
C VAL A 207 -9.10 -29.82 -22.58
N LEU A 208 -9.90 -29.03 -23.30
CA LEU A 208 -9.44 -27.75 -23.87
C LEU A 208 -9.00 -26.76 -22.79
N ARG A 209 -9.71 -26.70 -21.66
CA ARG A 209 -9.34 -25.85 -20.52
C ARG A 209 -8.00 -26.27 -19.93
N ASN A 210 -7.78 -27.57 -19.71
CA ASN A 210 -6.53 -28.07 -19.17
C ASN A 210 -5.38 -27.90 -20.17
N TYR A 211 -5.65 -27.98 -21.47
CA TYR A 211 -4.65 -27.84 -22.52
C TYR A 211 -3.99 -26.46 -22.53
N VAL A 212 -4.77 -25.39 -22.37
CA VAL A 212 -4.30 -23.99 -22.45
C VAL A 212 -3.53 -23.50 -21.21
N GLU A 213 -3.15 -24.39 -20.29
CA GLU A 213 -2.36 -24.05 -19.09
C GLU A 213 -1.02 -23.36 -19.42
N THR A 214 -0.42 -23.68 -20.57
CA THR A 214 0.92 -23.20 -20.95
C THR A 214 0.88 -22.16 -22.05
N GLU A 215 1.88 -21.27 -22.07
CA GLU A 215 2.03 -20.21 -23.09
C GLU A 215 2.02 -20.74 -24.53
N GLU A 216 2.70 -21.88 -24.78
CA GLU A 216 2.78 -22.48 -26.11
C GLU A 216 1.45 -23.11 -26.54
N ASN A 217 0.73 -23.73 -25.60
CA ASN A 217 -0.55 -24.37 -25.91
C ASN A 217 -1.68 -23.34 -26.10
N ALA A 218 -1.67 -22.25 -25.33
CA ALA A 218 -2.58 -21.13 -25.53
C ALA A 218 -2.38 -20.50 -26.92
N ALA A 219 -1.12 -20.28 -27.32
CA ALA A 219 -0.79 -19.80 -28.66
C ALA A 219 -1.23 -20.79 -29.76
N HIS A 220 -1.01 -22.09 -29.55
CA HIS A 220 -1.45 -23.12 -30.49
C HIS A 220 -2.98 -23.16 -30.65
N LEU A 221 -3.74 -23.08 -29.55
CA LEU A 221 -5.20 -23.07 -29.60
C LEU A 221 -5.71 -21.89 -30.44
N TYR A 222 -5.09 -20.70 -30.29
CA TYR A 222 -5.39 -19.54 -31.13
C TYR A 222 -5.06 -19.78 -32.62
N GLN A 223 -3.86 -20.26 -32.93
CA GLN A 223 -3.43 -20.56 -34.29
C GLN A 223 -4.33 -21.61 -34.98
N SER A 224 -4.91 -22.52 -34.19
CA SER A 224 -5.85 -23.54 -34.69
C SER A 224 -7.24 -22.97 -35.05
N GLY A 225 -7.51 -21.69 -34.80
CA GLY A 225 -8.84 -21.09 -35.01
C GLY A 225 -9.90 -21.50 -33.97
N CYS A 226 -9.50 -22.23 -32.92
CA CYS A 226 -10.42 -22.78 -31.92
C CYS A 226 -11.16 -21.71 -31.11
N ILE A 227 -10.56 -20.54 -30.86
CA ILE A 227 -11.22 -19.46 -30.11
C ILE A 227 -12.51 -19.02 -30.80
N LEU A 228 -12.49 -18.82 -32.12
CA LEU A 228 -13.68 -18.39 -32.87
C LEU A 228 -14.80 -19.45 -32.84
N ARG A 229 -14.42 -20.73 -32.88
CA ARG A 229 -15.36 -21.86 -32.74
C ARG A 229 -15.96 -21.92 -31.33
N LEU A 230 -15.15 -21.68 -30.30
CA LEU A 230 -15.62 -21.59 -28.91
C LEU A 230 -16.56 -20.39 -28.69
N LEU A 231 -16.31 -19.24 -29.34
CA LEU A 231 -17.21 -18.09 -29.30
C LEU A 231 -18.57 -18.41 -29.93
N ALA A 232 -18.57 -19.01 -31.13
CA ALA A 232 -19.80 -19.45 -31.79
C ALA A 232 -20.56 -20.48 -30.94
N TYR A 233 -19.83 -21.43 -30.32
CA TYR A 233 -20.41 -22.39 -29.39
C TYR A 233 -21.02 -21.70 -28.17
N LEU A 234 -20.34 -20.73 -27.55
CA LEU A 234 -20.83 -20.00 -26.37
C LEU A 234 -22.16 -19.27 -26.62
N GLU A 235 -22.35 -18.75 -27.83
CA GLU A 235 -23.60 -18.10 -28.24
C GLU A 235 -24.77 -19.10 -28.29
N MET A 236 -24.55 -20.24 -28.95
CA MET A 236 -25.58 -21.24 -29.26
C MET A 236 -25.78 -22.30 -28.16
N ALA A 237 -24.84 -22.43 -27.23
CA ALA A 237 -24.84 -23.46 -26.21
C ALA A 237 -26.00 -23.31 -25.21
N LEU A 238 -26.46 -24.46 -24.70
CA LEU A 238 -27.40 -24.51 -23.58
C LEU A 238 -26.83 -23.79 -22.35
N PRO A 239 -27.67 -23.16 -21.50
CA PRO A 239 -27.20 -22.40 -20.34
C PRO A 239 -26.19 -23.16 -19.46
N ALA A 240 -26.41 -24.46 -19.21
CA ALA A 240 -25.53 -25.30 -18.41
C ALA A 240 -24.12 -25.50 -19.01
N MET A 241 -23.94 -25.33 -20.33
CA MET A 241 -22.65 -25.51 -21.00
C MET A 241 -21.84 -24.22 -21.12
N LYS A 242 -22.50 -23.05 -21.02
CA LYS A 242 -21.84 -21.74 -21.14
C LYS A 242 -20.72 -21.54 -20.12
N PRO A 243 -20.87 -21.92 -18.82
CA PRO A 243 -19.79 -21.80 -17.85
C PRO A 243 -18.56 -22.61 -18.25
N HIS A 244 -18.74 -23.85 -18.71
CA HIS A 244 -17.62 -24.70 -19.14
C HIS A 244 -16.87 -24.11 -20.34
N CYS A 245 -17.59 -23.51 -21.29
CA CYS A 245 -16.99 -22.87 -22.46
C CYS A 245 -16.25 -21.58 -22.08
N LEU A 246 -16.88 -20.72 -21.28
CA LEU A 246 -16.26 -19.48 -20.80
C LEU A 246 -15.03 -19.76 -19.94
N ALA A 247 -15.01 -20.86 -19.17
CA ALA A 247 -13.87 -21.28 -18.38
C ALA A 247 -12.62 -21.60 -19.23
N VAL A 248 -12.78 -22.11 -20.46
CA VAL A 248 -11.65 -22.32 -21.39
C VAL A 248 -11.02 -20.97 -21.77
N LEU A 249 -11.86 -20.03 -22.21
CA LEU A 249 -11.43 -18.68 -22.61
C LEU A 249 -10.81 -17.93 -21.43
N THR A 250 -11.42 -18.05 -20.25
CA THR A 250 -10.91 -17.46 -19.00
C THR A 250 -9.56 -18.06 -18.64
N LYS A 251 -9.37 -19.36 -18.79
CA LYS A 251 -8.09 -20.02 -18.51
C LYS A 251 -6.97 -19.52 -19.42
N MET A 252 -7.25 -19.22 -20.68
CA MET A 252 -6.26 -18.61 -21.58
C MET A 252 -5.73 -17.27 -21.05
N SER A 253 -6.56 -16.47 -20.38
CA SER A 253 -6.18 -15.13 -19.86
C SER A 253 -5.06 -15.15 -18.81
N PHE A 254 -4.77 -16.32 -18.21
CA PHE A 254 -3.68 -16.46 -17.23
C PHE A 254 -2.29 -16.34 -17.87
N THR A 255 -2.17 -16.65 -19.16
CA THR A 255 -0.92 -16.62 -19.93
C THR A 255 -0.80 -15.33 -20.74
N SER A 256 0.42 -14.88 -21.05
CA SER A 256 0.62 -13.69 -21.88
C SER A 256 0.15 -13.90 -23.31
N ASN A 257 0.56 -15.01 -23.93
CA ASN A 257 0.15 -15.37 -25.29
C ASN A 257 -1.37 -15.56 -25.39
N GLY A 258 -1.99 -16.12 -24.34
CA GLY A 258 -3.43 -16.27 -24.27
C GLY A 258 -4.16 -14.92 -24.19
N ARG A 259 -3.67 -13.96 -23.40
CA ARG A 259 -4.24 -12.59 -23.41
C ARG A 259 -4.14 -11.92 -24.77
N ASP A 260 -3.00 -12.05 -25.44
CA ASP A 260 -2.82 -11.52 -26.79
C ASP A 260 -3.83 -12.15 -27.76
N ALA A 261 -3.98 -13.47 -27.74
CA ALA A 261 -4.96 -14.18 -28.56
C ALA A 261 -6.41 -13.75 -28.28
N LEU A 262 -6.79 -13.62 -27.02
CA LEU A 262 -8.13 -13.17 -26.61
C LEU A 262 -8.39 -11.73 -27.07
N TYR A 263 -7.40 -10.85 -27.00
CA TYR A 263 -7.49 -9.48 -27.51
C TYR A 263 -7.61 -9.43 -29.05
N GLN A 264 -6.82 -10.21 -29.78
CA GLN A 264 -6.85 -10.24 -31.25
C GLN A 264 -8.19 -10.75 -31.80
N THR A 265 -8.86 -11.62 -31.04
CA THR A 265 -10.18 -12.19 -31.41
C THR A 265 -11.37 -11.39 -30.88
N GLY A 266 -11.15 -10.31 -30.12
CA GLY A 266 -12.22 -9.54 -29.48
C GLY A 266 -12.89 -10.25 -28.29
N THR A 267 -12.32 -11.35 -27.82
CA THR A 267 -12.85 -12.14 -26.70
C THR A 267 -12.73 -11.38 -25.36
N ASP A 268 -11.78 -10.44 -25.26
CA ASP A 268 -11.65 -9.54 -24.12
C ASP A 268 -12.95 -8.78 -23.81
N LEU A 269 -13.66 -8.33 -24.85
CA LEU A 269 -14.97 -7.67 -24.72
C LEU A 269 -16.10 -8.63 -24.36
N VAL A 270 -16.00 -9.91 -24.73
CA VAL A 270 -16.98 -10.93 -24.36
C VAL A 270 -17.05 -11.05 -22.84
N PHE A 271 -15.92 -11.00 -22.13
CA PHE A 271 -15.93 -10.96 -20.66
C PHE A 271 -16.69 -9.75 -20.10
N CYS A 272 -16.49 -8.56 -20.68
CA CYS A 272 -17.26 -7.36 -20.29
C CYS A 272 -18.77 -7.56 -20.50
N HIS A 273 -19.17 -8.11 -21.64
CA HIS A 273 -20.58 -8.40 -21.92
C HIS A 273 -21.18 -9.42 -20.95
N GLN A 274 -20.43 -10.45 -20.57
CA GLN A 274 -20.92 -11.47 -19.63
C GLN A 274 -21.12 -10.92 -18.20
N LEU A 275 -20.36 -9.89 -17.78
CA LEU A 275 -20.58 -9.22 -16.49
C LEU A 275 -21.94 -8.50 -16.39
N LEU A 276 -22.52 -8.13 -17.53
CA LEU A 276 -23.83 -7.49 -17.63
C LEU A 276 -24.96 -8.52 -17.84
N SER A 277 -24.62 -9.81 -17.98
CA SER A 277 -25.61 -10.86 -18.19
C SER A 277 -26.35 -11.19 -16.89
N SER A 278 -27.59 -11.69 -17.02
CA SER A 278 -28.36 -12.19 -15.88
C SER A 278 -27.89 -13.55 -15.36
N ASN A 279 -26.91 -14.18 -16.03
CA ASN A 279 -26.43 -15.50 -15.65
C ASN A 279 -25.30 -15.40 -14.61
N VAL A 280 -25.67 -15.57 -13.35
CA VAL A 280 -24.76 -15.50 -12.20
C VAL A 280 -23.62 -16.53 -12.29
N GLU A 281 -23.84 -17.67 -12.95
CA GLU A 281 -22.82 -18.72 -13.12
C GLU A 281 -21.63 -18.28 -13.98
N LEU A 282 -21.82 -17.27 -14.85
CA LEU A 282 -20.77 -16.74 -15.71
C LEU A 282 -19.95 -15.62 -15.05
N LEU A 283 -20.47 -15.00 -13.98
CA LEU A 283 -19.87 -13.80 -13.40
C LEU A 283 -18.47 -14.05 -12.83
N ALA A 284 -18.23 -15.23 -12.25
CA ALA A 284 -16.93 -15.56 -11.67
C ALA A 284 -15.83 -15.61 -12.74
N ASP A 285 -16.08 -16.35 -13.83
CA ASP A 285 -15.16 -16.48 -14.96
C ASP A 285 -15.05 -15.17 -15.74
N ALA A 286 -16.16 -14.46 -15.96
CA ALA A 286 -16.14 -13.15 -16.59
C ALA A 286 -15.30 -12.13 -15.79
N ALA A 287 -15.49 -12.04 -14.47
CA ALA A 287 -14.73 -11.11 -13.63
C ALA A 287 -13.24 -11.48 -13.57
N MET A 288 -12.92 -12.77 -13.54
CA MET A 288 -11.54 -13.25 -13.61
C MET A 288 -10.90 -12.93 -14.98
N GLY A 289 -11.63 -13.19 -16.07
CA GLY A 289 -11.22 -12.87 -17.43
C GLY A 289 -10.90 -11.38 -17.55
N VAL A 290 -11.81 -10.51 -17.10
CA VAL A 290 -11.57 -9.06 -17.05
C VAL A 290 -10.32 -8.72 -16.25
N ALA A 291 -10.20 -9.20 -15.00
CA ALA A 291 -9.06 -8.89 -14.13
C ALA A 291 -7.71 -9.39 -14.68
N ASN A 292 -7.70 -10.43 -15.49
CA ASN A 292 -6.51 -10.90 -16.16
C ASN A 292 -6.22 -10.10 -17.43
N MET A 293 -7.23 -9.78 -18.23
CA MET A 293 -7.07 -8.99 -19.46
C MET A 293 -6.54 -7.58 -19.18
N THR A 294 -6.82 -7.00 -18.01
CA THR A 294 -6.27 -5.69 -17.62
C THR A 294 -4.75 -5.66 -17.50
N LYS A 295 -4.09 -6.83 -17.38
CA LYS A 295 -2.62 -6.94 -17.41
C LYS A 295 -2.03 -6.70 -18.81
N LEU A 296 -2.87 -6.68 -19.86
CA LEU A 296 -2.51 -6.32 -21.22
C LEU A 296 -3.04 -4.91 -21.53
N LEU A 297 -2.14 -3.94 -21.65
CA LEU A 297 -2.53 -2.52 -21.77
C LEU A 297 -3.50 -2.23 -22.94
N PRO A 298 -3.30 -2.74 -24.17
CA PRO A 298 -4.27 -2.55 -25.25
C PRO A 298 -5.68 -3.06 -24.93
N ALA A 299 -5.79 -4.20 -24.24
CA ALA A 299 -7.08 -4.73 -23.80
C ALA A 299 -7.70 -3.86 -22.71
N ALA A 300 -6.92 -3.43 -21.72
CA ALA A 300 -7.38 -2.52 -20.67
C ALA A 300 -7.94 -1.20 -21.23
N VAL A 301 -7.26 -0.61 -22.23
CA VAL A 301 -7.74 0.58 -22.95
C VAL A 301 -9.07 0.29 -23.63
N ARG A 302 -9.15 -0.77 -24.44
CA ARG A 302 -10.38 -1.14 -25.17
C ARG A 302 -11.55 -1.40 -24.22
N MET A 303 -11.30 -2.07 -23.10
CA MET A 303 -12.33 -2.36 -22.10
C MET A 303 -12.82 -1.09 -21.39
N SER A 304 -11.94 -0.11 -21.19
CA SER A 304 -12.31 1.19 -20.60
C SER A 304 -13.22 2.06 -21.48
N ASP A 305 -13.37 1.70 -22.75
CA ASP A 305 -14.34 2.32 -23.65
C ASP A 305 -15.76 1.73 -23.52
N THR A 306 -15.92 0.71 -22.69
CA THR A 306 -17.21 0.14 -22.30
C THR A 306 -17.65 0.60 -20.90
N ASN A 307 -18.88 0.28 -20.48
CA ASN A 307 -19.39 0.56 -19.13
C ASN A 307 -18.86 -0.43 -18.07
N ILE A 308 -17.59 -0.78 -18.16
CA ILE A 308 -16.98 -1.83 -17.34
C ILE A 308 -16.89 -1.41 -15.87
N ILE A 309 -16.65 -0.12 -15.60
CA ILE A 309 -16.53 0.38 -14.22
C ILE A 309 -17.87 0.28 -13.50
N GLU A 310 -18.96 0.65 -14.17
CA GLU A 310 -20.32 0.52 -13.65
C GLU A 310 -20.70 -0.94 -13.43
N ALA A 311 -20.38 -1.83 -14.37
CA ALA A 311 -20.64 -3.27 -14.26
C ALA A 311 -19.94 -3.89 -13.04
N LEU A 312 -18.64 -3.59 -12.89
CA LEU A 312 -17.85 -4.08 -11.75
C LEU A 312 -18.37 -3.50 -10.42
N CYS A 313 -18.71 -2.21 -10.38
CA CYS A 313 -19.29 -1.59 -9.18
C CYS A 313 -20.69 -2.12 -8.82
N ALA A 314 -21.49 -2.52 -9.82
CA ALA A 314 -22.78 -3.18 -9.59
C ALA A 314 -22.59 -4.54 -8.91
N ILE A 315 -21.61 -5.34 -9.37
CA ILE A 315 -21.26 -6.62 -8.75
C ILE A 315 -20.77 -6.44 -7.31
N LEU A 316 -19.99 -5.39 -7.03
CA LEU A 316 -19.54 -5.09 -5.65
C LEU A 316 -20.71 -4.77 -4.71
N GLY A 317 -21.72 -4.07 -5.24
CA GLY A 317 -22.93 -3.67 -4.51
C GLY A 317 -23.99 -4.77 -4.38
N ASP A 318 -23.89 -5.86 -5.14
CA ASP A 318 -24.84 -6.97 -5.09
C ASP A 318 -24.57 -7.88 -3.89
N ASP A 319 -25.39 -7.76 -2.84
CA ASP A 319 -25.24 -8.54 -1.61
C ASP A 319 -25.40 -10.07 -1.81
N ALA A 320 -25.99 -10.53 -2.92
CA ALA A 320 -26.08 -11.96 -3.26
C ALA A 320 -24.79 -12.53 -3.90
N ALA A 321 -23.95 -11.68 -4.50
CA ALA A 321 -22.72 -12.12 -5.15
C ALA A 321 -21.68 -12.62 -4.14
N VAL A 322 -21.05 -13.76 -4.41
CA VAL A 322 -20.05 -14.38 -3.52
C VAL A 322 -18.74 -13.58 -3.51
N TRP A 323 -18.17 -13.34 -2.33
CA TRP A 323 -16.93 -12.58 -2.18
C TRP A 323 -15.73 -13.21 -2.89
N PHE A 324 -15.43 -14.48 -2.64
CA PHE A 324 -14.13 -15.07 -3.00
C PHE A 324 -13.88 -15.17 -4.51
N TYR A 325 -14.89 -15.54 -5.30
CA TYR A 325 -14.74 -15.78 -6.74
C TYR A 325 -15.36 -14.70 -7.64
N ILE A 326 -16.32 -13.90 -7.15
CA ILE A 326 -17.02 -12.90 -7.97
C ILE A 326 -16.56 -11.50 -7.57
N ARG A 327 -16.92 -11.03 -6.36
CA ARG A 327 -16.62 -9.64 -5.95
C ARG A 327 -15.14 -9.36 -5.84
N MET A 328 -14.34 -10.32 -5.37
CA MET A 328 -12.88 -10.16 -5.27
C MET A 328 -12.24 -9.98 -6.64
N ASN A 329 -12.66 -10.73 -7.65
CA ASN A 329 -12.15 -10.59 -9.01
C ASN A 329 -12.61 -9.27 -9.63
N ALA A 330 -13.85 -8.85 -9.38
CA ALA A 330 -14.34 -7.55 -9.82
C ALA A 330 -13.51 -6.40 -9.20
N LEU A 331 -13.19 -6.50 -7.90
CA LEU A 331 -12.37 -5.52 -7.21
C LEU A 331 -10.91 -5.50 -7.70
N ARG A 332 -10.34 -6.67 -8.04
CA ARG A 332 -9.00 -6.78 -8.66
C ARG A 332 -8.96 -6.10 -10.04
N ALA A 333 -9.99 -6.32 -10.85
CA ALA A 333 -10.13 -5.65 -12.14
C ALA A 333 -10.21 -4.12 -11.97
N LEU A 334 -11.04 -3.62 -11.04
CA LEU A 334 -11.12 -2.19 -10.76
C LEU A 334 -9.79 -1.60 -10.29
N ALA A 335 -9.10 -2.29 -9.37
CA ALA A 335 -7.82 -1.83 -8.85
C ALA A 335 -6.79 -1.68 -9.99
N GLU A 336 -6.71 -2.67 -10.88
CA GLU A 336 -5.75 -2.65 -11.98
C GLU A 336 -6.12 -1.63 -13.07
N LEU A 337 -7.40 -1.55 -13.47
CA LEU A 337 -7.89 -0.54 -14.41
C LEU A 337 -7.58 0.88 -13.93
N CYS A 338 -7.86 1.18 -12.67
CA CYS A 338 -7.61 2.51 -12.10
C CYS A 338 -6.15 2.79 -11.81
N ARG A 339 -5.27 1.78 -11.90
CA ARG A 339 -3.82 1.97 -11.78
C ARG A 339 -3.20 2.44 -13.09
N ILE A 340 -3.72 1.96 -14.23
CA ILE A 340 -3.09 2.14 -15.55
C ILE A 340 -3.91 2.99 -16.52
N ILE A 341 -5.23 3.10 -16.35
CA ILE A 341 -6.13 3.83 -17.24
C ILE A 341 -6.73 5.05 -16.53
N PRO A 342 -6.36 6.29 -16.95
CA PRO A 342 -6.95 7.51 -16.37
C PRO A 342 -8.47 7.59 -16.51
N LYS A 343 -9.02 7.20 -17.67
CA LYS A 343 -10.48 7.20 -17.93
C LYS A 343 -11.24 6.32 -16.92
N ALA A 344 -10.73 5.12 -16.63
CA ALA A 344 -11.32 4.24 -15.63
C ALA A 344 -11.30 4.85 -14.22
N ALA A 345 -10.18 5.49 -13.86
CA ALA A 345 -10.05 6.20 -12.59
C ALA A 345 -11.08 7.33 -12.45
N PHE A 346 -11.31 8.12 -13.51
CA PHE A 346 -12.33 9.17 -13.52
C PHE A 346 -13.75 8.62 -13.38
N SER A 347 -14.09 7.55 -14.10
CA SER A 347 -15.41 6.91 -13.96
C SER A 347 -15.62 6.29 -12.57
N LEU A 348 -14.57 5.82 -11.89
CA LEU A 348 -14.69 5.22 -10.56
C LEU A 348 -14.92 6.25 -9.45
N VAL A 349 -14.47 7.49 -9.62
CA VAL A 349 -14.69 8.58 -8.63
C VAL A 349 -16.04 9.28 -8.79
N GLU A 350 -16.85 8.91 -9.79
CA GLU A 350 -18.22 9.40 -9.89
C GLU A 350 -19.05 9.00 -8.66
N PRO A 351 -20.06 9.79 -8.24
CA PRO A 351 -20.73 9.60 -6.95
C PRO A 351 -21.29 8.19 -6.71
N LYS A 352 -21.87 7.57 -7.75
CA LYS A 352 -22.49 6.24 -7.65
C LYS A 352 -21.45 5.12 -7.56
N THR A 353 -20.46 5.12 -8.44
CA THR A 353 -19.40 4.10 -8.51
C THR A 353 -18.48 4.20 -7.30
N PHE A 354 -18.12 5.41 -6.87
CA PHE A 354 -17.29 5.63 -5.69
C PHE A 354 -18.00 5.21 -4.40
N ALA A 355 -19.32 5.41 -4.31
CA ALA A 355 -20.12 4.93 -3.19
C ALA A 355 -20.08 3.39 -3.09
N SER A 356 -20.18 2.66 -4.21
CA SER A 356 -20.05 1.19 -4.21
C SER A 356 -18.69 0.73 -3.67
N LEU A 357 -17.60 1.40 -4.07
CA LEU A 357 -16.26 1.10 -3.57
C LEU A 357 -16.11 1.42 -2.07
N ARG A 358 -16.60 2.58 -1.63
CA ARG A 358 -16.61 3.00 -0.21
C ARG A 358 -17.42 2.05 0.67
N ASN A 359 -18.52 1.49 0.15
CA ASN A 359 -19.38 0.59 0.89
C ASN A 359 -18.66 -0.68 1.37
N ILE A 360 -17.59 -1.11 0.69
CA ILE A 360 -16.75 -2.24 1.13
C ILE A 360 -16.15 -1.97 2.51
N ASN A 361 -15.67 -0.74 2.73
CA ASN A 361 -15.13 -0.31 4.00
C ASN A 361 -16.22 0.20 4.96
N LYS A 362 -17.37 0.70 4.49
CA LYS A 362 -18.48 1.04 5.40
C LYS A 362 -19.07 -0.21 6.06
N LYS A 363 -19.31 -1.27 5.28
CA LYS A 363 -19.86 -2.56 5.74
C LYS A 363 -18.75 -3.53 6.20
N PHE A 364 -17.69 -3.04 6.83
CA PHE A 364 -16.47 -3.81 7.13
C PHE A 364 -16.67 -5.10 7.95
N LYS A 365 -17.80 -5.23 8.66
CA LYS A 365 -18.13 -6.45 9.42
C LYS A 365 -18.53 -7.61 8.51
N ASP A 366 -19.10 -7.31 7.35
CA ASP A 366 -19.61 -8.27 6.37
C ASP A 366 -18.66 -8.44 5.17
N THR A 367 -17.53 -7.72 5.16
CA THR A 367 -16.56 -7.74 4.06
C THR A 367 -15.23 -8.37 4.51
N PRO A 368 -14.66 -9.31 3.73
CA PRO A 368 -13.36 -9.90 4.03
C PRO A 368 -12.25 -8.84 4.12
N ILE A 369 -11.27 -9.06 4.99
CA ILE A 369 -10.17 -8.09 5.20
C ILE A 369 -9.36 -7.85 3.92
N GLU A 370 -9.19 -8.87 3.07
CA GLU A 370 -8.54 -8.76 1.77
C GLU A 370 -9.28 -7.80 0.84
N ALA A 371 -10.63 -7.80 0.87
CA ALA A 371 -11.44 -6.90 0.07
C ALA A 371 -11.34 -5.46 0.60
N GLN A 372 -11.33 -5.27 1.92
CA GLN A 372 -11.13 -3.96 2.53
C GLN A 372 -9.79 -3.35 2.13
N ARG A 373 -8.71 -4.14 2.19
CA ARG A 373 -7.36 -3.71 1.78
C ARG A 373 -7.30 -3.38 0.28
N LEU A 374 -7.91 -4.22 -0.57
CA LEU A 374 -7.91 -3.98 -2.01
C LEU A 374 -8.76 -2.75 -2.39
N ALA A 375 -9.83 -2.46 -1.66
CA ALA A 375 -10.58 -1.21 -1.82
C ALA A 375 -9.73 0.02 -1.45
N VAL A 376 -8.92 -0.06 -0.38
CA VAL A 376 -7.95 1.00 -0.06
C VAL A 376 -6.86 1.11 -1.12
N GLN A 377 -6.42 -0.01 -1.71
CA GLN A 377 -5.50 0.02 -2.85
C GLN A 377 -6.09 0.77 -4.05
N CYS A 378 -7.39 0.63 -4.32
CA CYS A 378 -8.06 1.46 -5.33
C CYS A 378 -7.94 2.95 -5.00
N TYR A 379 -8.15 3.37 -3.76
CA TYR A 379 -7.97 4.79 -3.37
C TYR A 379 -6.55 5.28 -3.64
N ILE A 380 -5.53 4.48 -3.30
CA ILE A 380 -4.12 4.80 -3.60
C ILE A 380 -3.90 4.95 -5.10
N ASN A 381 -4.43 4.01 -5.90
CA ASN A 381 -4.27 4.05 -7.36
C ASN A 381 -4.90 5.32 -7.96
N LEU A 382 -6.08 5.72 -7.46
CA LEU A 382 -6.77 6.93 -7.88
C LEU A 382 -5.95 8.21 -7.61
N GLN A 383 -5.07 8.22 -6.61
CA GLN A 383 -4.22 9.38 -6.30
C GLN A 383 -3.15 9.66 -7.35
N SER A 384 -2.89 8.70 -8.26
CA SER A 384 -2.00 8.90 -9.40
C SER A 384 -2.52 9.98 -10.37
N TYR A 385 -3.80 10.38 -10.25
CA TYR A 385 -4.44 11.35 -11.12
C TYR A 385 -5.04 12.50 -10.30
N HIS A 386 -4.50 13.71 -10.46
CA HIS A 386 -4.90 14.89 -9.70
C HIS A 386 -6.41 15.19 -9.73
N VAL A 387 -7.08 15.00 -10.88
CA VAL A 387 -8.55 15.19 -10.98
C VAL A 387 -9.31 14.17 -10.13
N SER A 388 -8.87 12.91 -10.11
CA SER A 388 -9.46 11.86 -9.27
C SER A 388 -9.20 12.11 -7.78
N THR A 389 -7.99 12.55 -7.42
CA THR A 389 -7.65 12.96 -6.04
C THR A 389 -8.63 14.01 -5.53
N LYS A 390 -8.86 15.07 -6.30
CA LYS A 390 -9.83 16.13 -5.95
C LYS A 390 -11.26 15.61 -5.84
N ALA A 391 -11.68 14.75 -6.76
CA ALA A 391 -13.04 14.20 -6.76
C ALA A 391 -13.33 13.28 -5.54
N MET A 392 -12.32 12.58 -5.02
CA MET A 392 -12.48 11.77 -3.81
C MET A 392 -12.70 12.61 -2.55
N LEU A 393 -12.20 13.85 -2.51
CA LEU A 393 -12.17 14.68 -1.32
C LEU A 393 -13.56 15.20 -0.94
N ASN A 394 -14.06 14.70 0.19
CA ASN A 394 -15.22 15.22 0.88
C ASN A 394 -15.14 14.87 2.36
N ALA A 395 -15.91 15.58 3.18
CA ALA A 395 -15.88 15.45 4.62
C ALA A 395 -16.29 14.05 5.12
N ASP A 396 -17.14 13.33 4.39
CA ASP A 396 -17.57 11.97 4.75
C ASP A 396 -16.49 10.94 4.44
N PHE A 397 -15.82 11.07 3.30
CA PHE A 397 -14.72 10.18 2.93
C PHE A 397 -13.52 10.36 3.87
N MET A 398 -13.23 11.61 4.27
CA MET A 398 -12.22 11.87 5.30
C MET A 398 -12.54 11.15 6.61
N GLN A 399 -13.79 11.26 7.09
CA GLN A 399 -14.23 10.57 8.30
C GLN A 399 -14.14 9.04 8.16
N GLU A 400 -14.46 8.50 6.99
CA GLU A 400 -14.34 7.06 6.72
C GLU A 400 -12.90 6.55 6.80
N LEU A 401 -11.94 7.28 6.23
CA LEU A 401 -10.52 6.93 6.32
C LEU A 401 -10.04 6.96 7.79
N LEU A 402 -10.44 7.98 8.56
CA LEU A 402 -10.14 8.05 9.98
C LEU A 402 -10.75 6.88 10.78
N ASN A 403 -11.98 6.46 10.43
CA ASN A 403 -12.61 5.28 11.04
C ASN A 403 -11.85 3.97 10.69
N ILE A 404 -11.25 3.87 9.50
CA ILE A 404 -10.40 2.72 9.15
C ILE A 404 -9.15 2.68 10.04
N LEU A 405 -8.54 3.83 10.36
CA LEU A 405 -7.39 3.89 11.29
C LEU A 405 -7.70 3.38 12.70
N GLN A 406 -8.97 3.33 13.10
CA GLN A 406 -9.40 2.80 14.39
C GLN A 406 -9.61 1.27 14.40
N ARG A 407 -9.46 0.58 13.25
CA ARG A 407 -9.62 -0.88 13.15
C ARG A 407 -8.46 -1.63 13.80
N ILE A 408 -8.53 -2.96 13.84
CA ILE A 408 -7.44 -3.79 14.40
C ILE A 408 -6.34 -4.11 13.38
N ASP A 409 -6.66 -4.12 12.08
CA ASP A 409 -5.74 -4.58 11.05
C ASP A 409 -4.64 -3.55 10.72
N ILE A 410 -3.40 -3.86 11.08
CA ILE A 410 -2.26 -2.94 10.94
C ILE A 410 -1.96 -2.59 9.48
N ASN A 411 -2.01 -3.58 8.57
CA ASN A 411 -1.72 -3.35 7.16
C ASN A 411 -2.75 -2.42 6.51
N LEU A 412 -4.04 -2.61 6.82
CA LEU A 412 -5.10 -1.72 6.37
C LEU A 412 -4.88 -0.28 6.87
N LYS A 413 -4.44 -0.10 8.13
CA LYS A 413 -4.08 1.23 8.66
C LYS A 413 -2.94 1.86 7.88
N ILE A 414 -1.85 1.12 7.63
CA ILE A 414 -0.69 1.62 6.88
C ILE A 414 -1.12 2.10 5.48
N MET A 415 -1.91 1.28 4.76
CA MET A 415 -2.43 1.66 3.45
C MET A 415 -3.32 2.91 3.52
N THR A 416 -4.13 3.03 4.57
CA THR A 416 -5.00 4.18 4.80
C THR A 416 -4.20 5.44 5.10
N CYS A 417 -3.10 5.34 5.86
CA CYS A 417 -2.15 6.45 6.04
C CYS A 417 -1.57 6.90 4.70
N THR A 418 -1.21 5.96 3.79
CA THR A 418 -0.76 6.32 2.43
C THR A 418 -1.80 7.14 1.68
N VAL A 419 -3.09 6.73 1.74
CA VAL A 419 -4.18 7.50 1.15
C VAL A 419 -4.27 8.88 1.79
N LEU A 420 -4.35 8.97 3.11
CA LEU A 420 -4.44 10.27 3.79
C LEU A 420 -3.26 11.17 3.43
N SER A 421 -2.03 10.66 3.44
CA SER A 421 -0.83 11.42 3.08
C SER A 421 -0.87 11.96 1.65
N GLY A 422 -1.33 11.14 0.69
CA GLY A 422 -1.48 11.59 -0.70
C GLY A 422 -2.58 12.64 -0.88
N LEU A 423 -3.63 12.62 -0.04
CA LEU A 423 -4.69 13.62 -0.05
C LEU A 423 -4.22 14.98 0.49
N MET A 424 -3.24 15.01 1.40
CA MET A 424 -2.69 16.24 1.99
C MET A 424 -1.99 17.16 0.98
N ALA A 425 -1.78 16.71 -0.27
CA ALA A 425 -1.35 17.59 -1.36
C ALA A 425 -2.39 18.70 -1.66
N GLU A 426 -3.65 18.50 -1.28
CA GLU A 426 -4.72 19.50 -1.39
C GLU A 426 -4.93 20.20 -0.05
N ASP A 427 -4.87 21.54 0.00
CA ASP A 427 -4.98 22.28 1.27
C ASP A 427 -6.34 22.06 1.97
N ILE A 428 -7.41 21.90 1.19
CA ILE A 428 -8.75 21.56 1.71
C ILE A 428 -8.72 20.24 2.50
N ALA A 429 -7.86 19.29 2.12
CA ALA A 429 -7.75 18.01 2.83
C ALA A 429 -7.21 18.20 4.25
N LYS A 430 -6.29 19.15 4.47
CA LYS A 430 -5.75 19.46 5.80
C LYS A 430 -6.83 20.08 6.69
N GLU A 431 -7.60 21.04 6.17
CA GLU A 431 -8.76 21.63 6.88
C GLU A 431 -9.80 20.56 7.25
N LEU A 432 -10.12 19.66 6.31
CA LEU A 432 -11.03 18.54 6.55
C LEU A 432 -10.48 17.54 7.56
N PHE A 433 -9.17 17.30 7.56
CA PHE A 433 -8.52 16.39 8.50
C PHE A 433 -8.66 16.91 9.94
N THR A 434 -8.32 18.17 10.18
CA THR A 434 -8.43 18.82 11.50
C THR A 434 -9.89 18.91 11.95
N SER A 435 -10.81 19.36 11.07
CA SER A 435 -12.24 19.44 11.42
C SER A 435 -12.91 18.09 11.72
N ARG A 436 -12.32 16.98 11.27
CA ARG A 436 -12.74 15.60 11.58
C ARG A 436 -11.94 14.95 12.71
N LYS A 437 -11.16 15.72 13.48
CA LYS A 437 -10.36 15.25 14.61
C LYS A 437 -9.31 14.21 14.21
N GLY A 438 -8.68 14.40 13.05
CA GLY A 438 -7.68 13.47 12.52
C GLY A 438 -6.46 13.30 13.44
N GLU A 439 -6.05 14.37 14.11
CA GLU A 439 -4.93 14.42 15.06
C GLU A 439 -5.18 13.52 16.28
N GLU A 440 -6.41 13.45 16.79
CA GLU A 440 -6.80 12.54 17.87
C GLU A 440 -6.62 11.07 17.46
N VAL A 441 -7.01 10.74 16.22
CA VAL A 441 -6.88 9.38 15.66
C VAL A 441 -5.42 9.02 15.42
N VAL A 442 -4.59 9.95 14.93
CA VAL A 442 -3.16 9.74 14.75
C VAL A 442 -2.46 9.56 16.10
N SER A 443 -2.74 10.44 17.07
CA SER A 443 -2.13 10.40 18.41
C SER A 443 -2.40 9.08 19.13
N SER A 444 -3.64 8.59 19.07
CA SER A 444 -4.02 7.29 19.66
C SER A 444 -3.32 6.12 18.98
N ASN A 445 -3.21 6.12 17.64
CA ASN A 445 -2.56 5.05 16.90
C ASN A 445 -1.03 5.06 17.01
N LEU A 446 -0.39 6.21 17.23
CA LEU A 446 1.07 6.32 17.37
C LEU A 446 1.59 5.57 18.62
N ARG A 447 0.70 5.33 19.59
CA ARG A 447 0.99 4.53 20.79
C ARG A 447 1.17 3.04 20.48
N ILE A 448 0.64 2.53 19.37
CA ILE A 448 0.80 1.14 18.94
C ILE A 448 2.26 0.88 18.55
N GLU A 449 2.90 -0.12 19.16
CA GLU A 449 4.30 -0.49 18.93
C GLU A 449 4.46 -1.33 17.66
N HIS A 450 4.25 -0.70 16.50
CA HIS A 450 4.52 -1.31 15.20
C HIS A 450 5.29 -0.35 14.30
N ILE A 451 6.52 -0.73 13.91
CA ILE A 451 7.47 0.14 13.20
C ILE A 451 6.83 0.69 11.91
N GLY A 452 6.30 -0.18 11.05
CA GLY A 452 5.70 0.25 9.78
C GLY A 452 4.49 1.17 9.94
N LEU A 453 3.72 1.02 11.02
CA LEU A 453 2.55 1.86 11.28
C LEU A 453 2.99 3.23 11.81
N ARG A 454 3.94 3.27 12.73
CA ARG A 454 4.53 4.52 13.22
C ARG A 454 5.19 5.30 12.10
N THR A 455 5.92 4.63 11.19
CA THR A 455 6.48 5.28 10.00
C THR A 455 5.38 5.94 9.17
N ALA A 456 4.30 5.21 8.85
CA ALA A 456 3.20 5.73 8.03
C ALA A 456 2.45 6.90 8.71
N LEU A 457 2.21 6.81 10.02
CA LEU A 457 1.59 7.90 10.81
C LEU A 457 2.50 9.13 10.89
N CYS A 458 3.79 8.94 11.08
CA CYS A 458 4.76 10.04 11.08
C CYS A 458 4.82 10.72 9.71
N THR A 459 4.79 9.97 8.61
CA THR A 459 4.68 10.54 7.26
C THR A 459 3.38 11.33 7.08
N LEU A 460 2.26 10.84 7.63
CA LEU A 460 1.00 11.58 7.63
C LEU A 460 1.09 12.89 8.42
N ILE A 461 1.67 12.88 9.63
CA ILE A 461 1.92 14.10 10.41
C ILE A 461 2.74 15.10 9.58
N ALA A 462 3.83 14.65 8.97
CA ALA A 462 4.73 15.52 8.22
C ALA A 462 4.07 16.26 7.04
N CYS A 463 2.97 15.73 6.49
CA CYS A 463 2.23 16.40 5.41
C CYS A 463 0.90 17.02 5.84
N SER A 464 0.33 16.64 6.98
CA SER A 464 -1.01 17.08 7.40
C SER A 464 -1.03 18.25 8.37
N VAL A 465 0.05 18.50 9.10
CA VAL A 465 0.07 19.51 10.17
C VAL A 465 -0.21 20.91 9.60
N THR A 466 -1.10 21.62 10.29
CA THR A 466 -1.40 23.04 10.15
C THR A 466 -1.11 23.74 11.48
N ASP A 467 -1.21 25.07 11.53
CA ASP A 467 -1.05 25.83 12.78
C ASP A 467 -2.05 25.32 13.85
N ASP A 468 -3.34 25.21 13.49
CA ASP A 468 -4.38 24.65 14.36
C ASP A 468 -4.08 23.19 14.76
N GLY A 469 -3.63 22.37 13.81
CA GLY A 469 -3.30 20.96 14.06
C GLY A 469 -2.12 20.78 15.02
N ALA A 470 -1.14 21.69 14.99
CA ALA A 470 0.01 21.66 15.90
C ALA A 470 -0.41 21.95 17.35
N ASP A 471 -1.33 22.90 17.56
CA ASP A 471 -1.96 23.16 18.85
C ASP A 471 -2.72 21.93 19.37
N VAL A 472 -3.48 21.25 18.51
CA VAL A 472 -4.19 20.02 18.87
C VAL A 472 -3.21 18.91 19.27
N TYR A 473 -2.10 18.72 18.52
CA TYR A 473 -1.08 17.74 18.90
C TYR A 473 -0.40 18.06 20.24
N LEU A 474 -0.23 19.34 20.57
CA LEU A 474 0.24 19.78 21.88
C LEU A 474 -0.78 19.45 22.98
N GLU A 475 -2.05 19.81 22.79
CA GLU A 475 -3.14 19.55 23.75
C GLU A 475 -3.29 18.06 24.06
N LEU A 476 -3.18 17.20 23.03
CA LEU A 476 -3.23 15.75 23.17
C LEU A 476 -2.00 15.13 23.86
N GLY A 477 -0.95 15.91 24.12
CA GLY A 477 0.32 15.43 24.67
C GLY A 477 1.13 14.59 23.68
N THR A 478 0.84 14.68 22.38
CA THR A 478 1.51 13.90 21.34
C THR A 478 2.97 14.31 21.20
N ILE A 479 3.23 15.62 21.23
CA ILE A 479 4.59 16.18 21.20
C ILE A 479 5.40 15.66 22.38
N HIS A 480 4.83 15.71 23.60
CA HIS A 480 5.48 15.20 24.81
C HIS A 480 5.84 13.72 24.69
N TYR A 481 4.88 12.89 24.25
CA TYR A 481 5.10 11.47 24.00
C TYR A 481 6.22 11.22 22.97
N MET A 482 6.21 11.96 21.85
CA MET A 482 7.21 11.81 20.79
C MET A 482 8.62 12.21 21.24
N VAL A 483 8.72 13.29 22.03
CA VAL A 483 9.99 13.76 22.59
C VAL A 483 10.53 12.76 23.63
N GLY A 484 9.65 12.26 24.52
CA GLY A 484 10.00 11.34 25.59
C GLY A 484 10.42 9.94 25.11
N ASN A 485 9.84 9.45 24.02
CA ASN A 485 10.17 8.13 23.46
C ASN A 485 11.45 8.15 22.60
N ARG A 486 12.60 8.24 23.26
CA ARG A 486 13.91 8.34 22.58
C ARG A 486 14.26 7.11 21.74
N LEU A 487 13.81 5.92 22.14
CA LEU A 487 14.10 4.68 21.40
C LEU A 487 13.42 4.68 20.02
N ALA A 488 12.19 5.19 19.94
CA ALA A 488 11.46 5.27 18.68
C ALA A 488 12.20 6.08 17.61
N ARG A 489 12.96 7.12 18.00
CA ARG A 489 13.76 7.96 17.10
C ARG A 489 14.81 7.18 16.30
N TYR A 490 15.38 6.14 16.88
CA TYR A 490 16.41 5.32 16.23
C TYR A 490 15.83 4.20 15.35
N VAL A 491 14.56 3.85 15.56
CA VAL A 491 13.90 2.72 14.88
C VAL A 491 12.96 3.20 13.76
N VAL A 492 12.31 4.34 13.94
CA VAL A 492 11.34 4.92 13.01
C VAL A 492 11.97 6.14 12.34
N GLY A 493 12.49 5.98 11.12
CA GLY A 493 13.20 7.06 10.41
C GLY A 493 12.36 8.33 10.15
N ALA A 494 11.04 8.20 10.08
CA ALA A 494 10.12 9.34 9.90
C ALA A 494 9.79 10.09 11.21
N TRP A 495 10.27 9.64 12.36
CA TRP A 495 9.91 10.19 13.67
C TRP A 495 10.36 11.64 13.86
N GLU A 496 11.62 11.94 13.59
CA GLU A 496 12.15 13.30 13.74
C GLU A 496 11.57 14.27 12.69
N PRO A 497 11.44 13.90 11.39
CA PRO A 497 10.73 14.74 10.42
C PRO A 497 9.28 15.08 10.82
N ALA A 498 8.55 14.12 11.40
CA ALA A 498 7.19 14.37 11.87
C ALA A 498 7.15 15.34 13.05
N LEU A 499 8.08 15.19 14.01
CA LEU A 499 8.19 16.09 15.15
C LEU A 499 8.60 17.50 14.71
N GLU A 500 9.52 17.61 13.76
CA GLU A 500 9.95 18.88 13.19
C GLU A 500 8.83 19.58 12.43
N ALA A 501 7.99 18.84 11.68
CA ALA A 501 6.81 19.39 11.04
C ALA A 501 5.80 19.95 12.04
N ILE A 502 5.61 19.31 13.21
CA ILE A 502 4.79 19.90 14.28
C ILE A 502 5.45 21.17 14.82
N PHE A 503 6.77 21.13 15.05
CA PHE A 503 7.52 22.24 15.61
C PHE A 503 7.60 23.48 14.71
N SER A 504 7.66 23.32 13.38
CA SER A 504 7.65 24.44 12.43
C SER A 504 6.33 25.23 12.49
N HIS A 505 5.24 24.57 12.89
CA HIS A 505 3.93 25.18 13.11
C HIS A 505 3.69 25.57 14.58
N HIS A 506 4.60 25.24 15.50
CA HIS A 506 4.47 25.59 16.92
C HIS A 506 5.84 25.90 17.57
N PRO A 507 6.49 27.03 17.20
CA PRO A 507 7.84 27.38 17.67
C PRO A 507 7.95 27.47 19.20
N SER A 508 6.90 27.87 19.91
CA SER A 508 6.87 27.90 21.38
C SER A 508 7.17 26.52 22.00
N ALA A 509 6.57 25.47 21.43
CA ALA A 509 6.75 24.09 21.88
C ALA A 509 8.14 23.57 21.46
N LYS A 510 8.62 23.96 20.26
CA LYS A 510 9.98 23.66 19.83
C LYS A 510 11.00 24.17 20.83
N LEU A 511 10.92 25.45 21.20
CA LEU A 511 11.81 26.05 22.19
C LEU A 511 11.68 25.35 23.54
N ALA A 512 10.47 25.04 23.99
CA ALA A 512 10.23 24.38 25.28
C ALA A 512 10.80 22.96 25.35
N TYR A 513 10.70 22.17 24.28
CA TYR A 513 11.14 20.76 24.28
C TYR A 513 12.58 20.54 23.80
N THR A 514 13.16 21.50 23.07
CA THR A 514 14.52 21.37 22.52
C THR A 514 15.51 22.36 23.13
N GLY A 515 15.03 23.41 23.80
CA GLY A 515 15.86 24.50 24.30
C GLY A 515 16.41 25.39 23.18
N ARG A 516 15.93 25.23 21.95
CA ARG A 516 16.41 25.99 20.79
C ARG A 516 15.35 26.33 19.76
N LEU A 517 15.57 27.45 19.08
CA LEU A 517 15.04 27.79 17.76
C LEU A 517 16.23 28.06 16.86
N ASP A 518 16.27 27.43 15.69
CA ASP A 518 17.29 27.67 14.69
C ASP A 518 16.90 28.89 13.82
N ILE A 519 17.79 29.30 12.91
CA ILE A 519 17.62 30.54 12.12
C ILE A 519 16.40 30.52 11.17
N ASN A 520 15.87 29.33 10.87
CA ASN A 520 14.71 29.14 10.01
C ASN A 520 13.39 29.01 10.82
N ASP A 521 13.49 28.98 12.15
CA ASP A 521 12.33 28.91 13.02
C ASP A 521 11.82 30.32 13.32
N PHE A 522 10.85 30.79 12.54
CA PHE A 522 10.27 32.11 12.74
C PHE A 522 9.21 32.08 13.85
N THR A 523 9.31 33.01 14.79
CA THR A 523 8.26 33.28 15.78
C THR A 523 6.98 33.70 15.08
N GLN A 524 5.82 33.22 15.53
CA GLN A 524 4.50 33.51 14.93
C GLN A 524 3.62 34.31 15.89
N GLU A 525 2.46 34.79 15.42
CA GLU A 525 1.47 35.46 16.27
C GLU A 525 1.11 34.56 17.46
N GLY A 526 1.14 35.10 18.67
CA GLY A 526 0.87 34.30 19.87
C GLY A 526 2.05 33.43 20.31
N PHE A 527 3.26 33.56 19.74
CA PHE A 527 4.46 32.89 20.25
C PHE A 527 4.66 33.18 21.74
N TYR A 528 4.84 32.13 22.53
CA TYR A 528 4.88 32.22 23.98
C TYR A 528 5.98 31.38 24.63
N VAL A 529 6.49 31.85 25.76
CA VAL A 529 7.62 31.24 26.47
C VAL A 529 7.36 31.27 27.97
N GLN A 530 7.28 30.11 28.61
CA GLN A 530 7.21 30.03 30.07
C GLN A 530 8.58 30.33 30.67
N LYS A 531 8.64 31.21 31.68
CA LYS A 531 9.89 31.48 32.43
C LYS A 531 10.39 30.25 33.18
N ARG A 532 9.49 29.44 33.74
CA ARG A 532 9.82 28.13 34.30
C ARG A 532 9.09 27.02 33.55
N LEU A 533 9.84 26.03 33.08
CA LEU A 533 9.30 24.85 32.41
C LEU A 533 8.94 23.77 33.43
N GLY A 534 7.82 23.10 33.21
CA GLY A 534 7.38 21.94 33.96
C GLY A 534 7.72 20.61 33.29
N GLU A 535 7.05 19.54 33.72
CA GLU A 535 7.18 18.20 33.10
C GLU A 535 6.63 18.17 31.67
N SER A 536 5.64 19.00 31.37
CA SER A 536 5.07 19.21 30.04
C SER A 536 4.92 20.69 29.73
N PHE A 537 4.86 21.00 28.43
CA PHE A 537 4.56 22.34 27.94
C PHE A 537 3.04 22.49 27.72
N PRO A 538 2.35 23.40 28.42
CA PRO A 538 0.91 23.59 28.29
C PRO A 538 0.57 24.45 27.06
N THR A 539 -0.65 24.29 26.54
CA THR A 539 -1.20 25.22 25.55
C THR A 539 -1.43 26.60 26.16
N ILE A 540 -1.44 27.66 25.35
CA ILE A 540 -1.70 29.02 25.85
C ILE A 540 -3.07 29.12 26.54
N ARG A 541 -4.07 28.40 26.04
CA ARG A 541 -5.39 28.31 26.69
C ARG A 541 -5.31 27.75 28.10
N ALA A 542 -4.59 26.63 28.28
CA ALA A 542 -4.41 26.02 29.60
C ALA A 542 -3.63 26.94 30.56
N VAL A 543 -2.71 27.76 30.05
CA VAL A 543 -2.02 28.80 30.84
C VAL A 543 -3.01 29.88 31.29
N MET A 544 -3.87 30.37 30.41
CA MET A 544 -4.84 31.43 30.72
C MET A 544 -5.93 30.99 31.71
N GLU A 545 -6.24 29.69 31.77
CA GLU A 545 -7.22 29.12 32.70
C GLU A 545 -6.65 28.89 34.13
N GLN A 546 -5.36 29.18 34.36
CA GLN A 546 -4.73 29.02 35.67
C GLN A 546 -5.31 29.98 36.71
N ARG A 547 -5.58 29.47 37.92
CA ARG A 547 -6.08 30.28 39.04
C ARG A 547 -4.93 30.96 39.79
N PRO A 548 -5.16 32.16 40.35
CA PRO A 548 -4.18 32.82 41.21
C PRO A 548 -3.88 31.99 42.48
N PRO A 549 -2.71 32.17 43.13
CA PRO A 549 -1.69 33.18 42.80
C PRO A 549 -0.81 32.78 41.61
N HIS A 550 -0.60 33.73 40.69
CA HIS A 550 0.32 33.56 39.56
C HIS A 550 1.76 33.64 40.07
N LYS A 551 2.53 32.57 39.86
CA LYS A 551 3.92 32.47 40.35
C LYS A 551 4.95 32.57 39.24
N ASP A 552 4.65 32.01 38.08
CA ASP A 552 5.59 31.88 36.97
C ASP A 552 5.06 32.63 35.74
N PRO A 553 5.77 33.67 35.26
CA PRO A 553 5.32 34.43 34.12
C PRO A 553 5.48 33.63 32.82
N VAL A 554 4.54 33.86 31.90
CA VAL A 554 4.55 33.36 30.53
C VAL A 554 4.58 34.57 29.60
N PHE A 555 5.69 34.72 28.90
CA PHE A 555 5.86 35.79 27.94
C PHE A 555 5.09 35.45 26.66
N ILE A 556 4.33 36.39 26.12
CA ILE A 556 3.62 36.22 24.84
C ILE A 556 3.94 37.37 23.89
N CYS A 557 3.94 37.07 22.59
CA CYS A 557 4.21 38.03 21.53
C CYS A 557 2.96 38.21 20.66
N MET A 558 2.41 39.43 20.69
CA MET A 558 1.24 39.81 19.89
C MET A 558 1.65 40.87 18.88
N PHE A 559 1.77 40.50 17.60
CA PHE A 559 2.21 41.41 16.54
C PHE A 559 1.06 42.21 15.94
N HIS A 560 -0.14 41.65 15.97
CA HIS A 560 -1.31 42.27 15.38
C HIS A 560 -2.11 43.04 16.44
N GLN A 561 -2.88 44.04 15.99
CA GLN A 561 -3.90 44.61 16.86
C GLN A 561 -5.02 43.59 17.02
N PRO A 562 -5.50 43.33 18.25
CA PRO A 562 -6.71 42.55 18.42
C PRO A 562 -7.83 43.24 17.64
N PRO A 563 -8.70 42.50 16.92
CA PRO A 563 -9.78 43.10 16.17
C PRO A 563 -10.69 43.87 17.14
N PHE A 564 -10.56 45.20 17.14
CA PHE A 564 -11.53 46.09 17.75
C PHE A 564 -12.85 45.93 16.99
N ASP A 565 -13.97 45.89 17.71
CA ASP A 565 -15.31 46.05 17.12
C ASP A 565 -15.28 47.22 16.12
N ALA A 566 -15.72 46.95 14.90
CA ALA A 566 -15.54 47.75 13.68
C ALA A 566 -16.26 49.12 13.70
N ALA A 567 -15.97 49.99 14.67
CA ALA A 567 -16.63 51.27 14.85
C ALA A 567 -15.68 52.40 15.27
N SER A 568 -14.50 52.53 14.67
CA SER A 568 -13.82 53.84 14.56
C SER A 568 -12.64 53.83 13.58
N GLY A 569 -12.92 54.27 12.35
CA GLY A 569 -12.15 55.26 11.58
C GLY A 569 -10.63 55.13 11.34
N LEU A 570 -10.31 55.11 10.03
CA LEU A 570 -9.07 55.49 9.35
C LEU A 570 -7.95 54.45 9.24
N ASP A 571 -8.13 53.58 8.25
CA ASP A 571 -7.10 52.73 7.65
C ASP A 571 -6.32 53.50 6.56
N ILE A 572 -5.01 53.64 6.73
CA ILE A 572 -4.08 54.14 5.71
C ILE A 572 -2.98 53.10 5.48
N ARG A 573 -3.29 52.19 4.54
CA ARG A 573 -2.43 51.62 3.48
C ARG A 573 -1.11 50.96 3.89
N SER A 574 -1.09 49.63 3.85
CA SER A 574 0.06 48.83 3.40
C SER A 574 -0.24 48.17 2.05
N PRO A 575 0.64 48.27 1.02
CA PRO A 575 0.48 47.55 -0.24
C PRO A 575 1.25 46.20 -0.24
N HIS A 576 0.56 45.13 -0.67
CA HIS A 576 1.05 43.78 -1.05
C HIS A 576 1.62 42.89 0.09
N SER A 577 1.24 41.63 0.30
CA SER A 577 0.39 40.66 -0.39
C SER A 577 -0.34 39.83 0.68
N LYS A 578 -1.61 39.50 0.43
CA LYS A 578 -2.45 38.71 1.32
C LYS A 578 -1.92 37.28 1.43
N SER A 579 -1.43 36.88 2.61
CA SER A 579 -1.94 35.64 3.18
C SER A 579 -3.30 36.03 3.74
N GLU A 580 -4.38 35.59 3.09
CA GLU A 580 -5.68 35.62 3.73
C GLU A 580 -5.55 34.77 4.98
N SER A 581 -5.39 35.42 6.13
CA SER A 581 -5.89 34.88 7.38
C SER A 581 -7.37 34.61 7.14
N LYS A 582 -7.68 33.39 6.69
CA LYS A 582 -9.02 32.84 6.80
C LYS A 582 -9.28 32.55 8.27
N LEU A 583 -9.34 33.62 9.06
CA LEU A 583 -10.42 33.81 10.02
C LEU A 583 -11.69 34.12 9.20
N GLY A 584 -12.00 33.23 8.26
CA GLY A 584 -13.37 32.99 7.85
C GLY A 584 -14.01 32.43 9.09
N ILE A 585 -14.90 33.21 9.69
CA ILE A 585 -15.81 32.82 10.75
C ILE A 585 -16.51 31.53 10.31
N SER A 586 -15.91 30.39 10.62
CA SER A 586 -16.52 29.08 10.56
C SER A 586 -17.46 29.00 11.75
N SER A 587 -18.75 28.85 11.46
CA SER A 587 -19.86 28.91 12.40
C SER A 587 -19.97 27.70 13.33
N SER A 588 -18.86 27.04 13.65
CA SER A 588 -18.83 25.84 14.51
C SER A 588 -17.91 26.08 15.70
N SER A 589 -18.47 25.95 16.90
CA SER A 589 -17.84 26.12 18.23
C SER A 589 -17.30 27.51 18.56
N ARG A 590 -18.20 28.41 18.98
CA ARG A 590 -17.84 29.56 19.83
C ARG A 590 -17.31 29.05 21.17
N LEU A 591 -16.00 28.83 21.27
CA LEU A 591 -15.30 28.87 22.54
C LEU A 591 -14.66 30.26 22.62
N ARG A 592 -15.21 31.12 23.48
CA ARG A 592 -14.62 32.42 23.81
C ARG A 592 -13.21 32.15 24.37
N ILE A 593 -12.17 32.37 23.57
CA ILE A 593 -10.81 32.52 24.10
C ILE A 593 -10.88 33.76 25.02
N PRO A 594 -10.44 33.68 26.29
CA PRO A 594 -10.32 34.88 27.12
C PRO A 594 -9.42 35.89 26.41
N ALA A 595 -9.67 37.19 26.57
CA ALA A 595 -8.93 38.21 25.83
C ALA A 595 -7.43 38.09 26.14
N LEU A 596 -6.62 37.80 25.12
CA LEU A 596 -5.17 37.84 25.22
C LEU A 596 -4.71 39.27 25.54
N PRO A 597 -3.64 39.45 26.32
CA PRO A 597 -3.16 40.78 26.69
C PRO A 597 -2.69 41.54 25.44
N ASP A 598 -3.11 42.80 25.34
CA ASP A 598 -2.70 43.68 24.25
C ASP A 598 -1.23 44.12 24.41
N ASP A 599 -0.41 43.98 23.36
CA ASP A 599 1.01 44.35 23.39
C ASP A 599 1.32 45.54 22.46
N HIS A 600 0.84 46.72 22.86
CA HIS A 600 1.07 47.95 22.10
C HIS A 600 2.54 48.38 22.05
N ASN A 601 3.33 48.03 23.07
CA ASN A 601 4.76 48.34 23.14
C ASN A 601 5.54 47.55 22.08
N LEU A 602 5.30 46.24 21.96
CA LEU A 602 5.94 45.41 20.94
C LEU A 602 5.64 45.94 19.53
N ARG A 603 4.39 46.34 19.26
CA ARG A 603 4.00 46.94 17.97
C ARG A 603 4.70 48.29 17.73
N SER A 604 4.87 49.12 18.77
CA SER A 604 5.64 50.36 18.68
C SER A 604 7.11 50.09 18.35
N TYR A 605 7.71 49.07 18.97
CA TYR A 605 9.09 48.65 18.70
C TYR A 605 9.24 48.21 17.25
N LEU A 606 8.31 47.39 16.74
CA LEU A 606 8.31 46.95 15.34
C LEU A 606 8.16 48.12 14.36
N LEU A 607 7.32 49.11 14.68
CA LEU A 607 7.18 50.30 13.85
C LEU A 607 8.50 51.09 13.77
N LYS A 608 9.20 51.27 14.89
CA LYS A 608 10.52 51.92 14.91
C LYS A 608 11.53 51.15 14.07
N LEU A 609 11.58 49.82 14.20
CA LEU A 609 12.49 48.98 13.41
C LEU A 609 12.19 49.04 11.91
N ARG A 610 10.91 49.08 11.51
CA ARG A 610 10.52 49.27 10.11
C ARG A 610 10.99 50.62 9.55
N ILE A 611 11.00 51.67 10.38
CA ILE A 611 11.54 52.98 10.01
C ILE A 611 13.06 52.93 9.86
N TRP A 612 13.77 52.23 10.77
CA TRP A 612 15.23 52.16 10.78
C TRP A 612 15.80 51.26 9.68
N PHE A 613 15.20 50.09 9.46
CA PHE A 613 15.73 49.06 8.55
C PHE A 613 14.98 48.98 7.21
N GLY A 614 13.88 49.72 7.06
CA GLY A 614 13.00 49.67 5.89
C GLY A 614 12.03 48.50 5.92
N ASP A 615 11.26 48.34 4.83
CA ASP A 615 10.32 47.24 4.66
C ASP A 615 11.07 45.92 4.34
N PRO A 616 10.99 44.88 5.19
CA PRO A 616 11.65 43.59 4.96
C PRO A 616 11.28 42.96 3.61
N ALA A 617 10.04 43.17 3.13
CA ALA A 617 9.55 42.61 1.87
C ALA A 617 10.28 43.16 0.64
N LYS A 618 10.87 44.35 0.73
CA LYS A 618 11.68 44.94 -0.35
C LYS A 618 13.15 44.51 -0.32
N SER A 619 13.64 44.02 0.82
CA SER A 619 15.02 43.52 0.97
C SER A 619 15.19 42.04 0.57
N LEU A 620 14.11 41.28 0.42
CA LEU A 620 14.11 39.85 0.04
C LEU A 620 14.29 39.58 -1.46
N HIS A 621 14.28 40.60 -2.33
CA HIS A 621 14.54 40.47 -3.78
C HIS A 621 15.98 40.04 -4.13
N TYR A 622 16.82 39.71 -3.14
CA TYR A 622 18.22 39.33 -3.35
C TYR A 622 18.46 37.84 -3.60
N PHE A 623 17.43 36.99 -3.49
CA PHE A 623 17.59 35.53 -3.63
C PHE A 623 17.20 34.95 -5.00
N GLU A 624 16.66 35.76 -5.92
CA GLU A 624 16.41 35.35 -7.31
C GLU A 624 17.45 35.97 -8.25
N ILE A 625 18.58 35.29 -8.46
CA ILE A 625 19.50 35.63 -9.56
C ILE A 625 19.80 34.35 -10.34
N GLU A 626 19.12 34.17 -11.46
CA GLU A 626 19.53 33.26 -12.52
C GLU A 626 20.70 33.87 -13.34
N ASN A 627 21.63 33.00 -13.75
CA ASN A 627 22.64 33.17 -14.81
C ASN A 627 23.99 33.88 -14.50
N ALA A 628 24.96 33.06 -14.07
CA ALA A 628 26.27 32.76 -14.70
C ALA A 628 27.31 33.83 -15.12
N HIS A 629 27.19 35.12 -14.81
CA HIS A 629 28.25 36.11 -15.14
C HIS A 629 28.59 37.09 -14.00
N TYR A 630 28.96 36.63 -12.79
CA TYR A 630 29.00 37.55 -11.63
C TYR A 630 30.01 37.27 -10.49
N GLU A 631 31.12 36.54 -10.68
CA GLU A 631 31.97 36.12 -9.55
C GLU A 631 32.66 37.26 -8.76
N VAL A 632 33.14 38.32 -9.42
CA VAL A 632 33.84 39.43 -8.73
C VAL A 632 32.86 40.36 -8.00
N ARG A 633 31.67 40.62 -8.59
CA ARG A 633 30.63 41.45 -7.96
C ARG A 633 29.90 40.75 -6.81
N TYR A 634 29.91 39.42 -6.76
CA TYR A 634 29.27 38.66 -5.68
C TYR A 634 30.03 38.80 -4.35
N ARG A 635 31.37 38.84 -4.39
CA ARG A 635 32.21 39.00 -3.17
C ARG A 635 32.01 40.37 -2.49
N ASP A 636 32.01 41.46 -3.26
CA ASP A 636 31.78 42.81 -2.72
C ASP A 636 30.36 42.96 -2.15
N LYS A 637 29.38 42.37 -2.83
CA LYS A 637 27.98 42.30 -2.38
C LYS A 637 27.79 41.45 -1.12
N CYS A 638 28.50 40.33 -0.99
CA CYS A 638 28.48 39.52 0.24
C CYS A 638 29.09 40.27 1.43
N ALA A 639 30.20 41.00 1.24
CA ALA A 639 30.79 41.82 2.30
C ALA A 639 29.84 42.97 2.73
N GLU A 640 29.18 43.62 1.77
CA GLU A 640 28.17 44.65 2.04
C GLU A 640 26.96 44.08 2.79
N VAL A 641 26.42 42.93 2.35
CA VAL A 641 25.32 42.23 3.04
C VAL A 641 25.73 41.82 4.45
N SER A 642 26.92 41.26 4.63
CA SER A 642 27.41 40.82 5.94
C SER A 642 27.66 41.97 6.90
N SER A 643 28.23 43.08 6.43
CA SER A 643 28.39 44.30 7.24
C SER A 643 27.05 44.93 7.62
N SER A 644 26.08 44.95 6.69
CA SER A 644 24.71 45.41 6.96
C SER A 644 24.00 44.52 7.99
N LEU A 645 24.08 43.18 7.86
CA LEU A 645 23.50 42.24 8.81
C LEU A 645 24.10 42.40 10.20
N LYS A 646 25.44 42.55 10.31
CA LYS A 646 26.11 42.83 11.58
C LYS A 646 25.64 44.14 12.18
N GLN A 647 25.58 45.21 11.39
CA GLN A 647 25.15 46.52 11.86
C GLN A 647 23.71 46.49 12.37
N ARG A 648 22.79 45.87 11.62
CA ARG A 648 21.39 45.69 12.03
C ARG A 648 21.27 44.87 13.33
N ALA A 649 22.05 43.80 13.45
CA ALA A 649 22.09 42.98 14.66
C ALA A 649 22.60 43.78 15.88
N THR A 650 23.68 44.55 15.71
CA THR A 650 24.23 45.43 16.75
C THR A 650 23.21 46.46 17.20
N LEU A 651 22.59 47.21 16.26
CA LEU A 651 21.59 48.22 16.57
C LEU A 651 20.35 47.63 17.25
N LEU A 652 19.91 46.44 16.81
CA LEU A 652 18.77 45.77 17.44
C LEU A 652 19.09 45.36 18.88
N ALA A 653 20.30 44.88 19.15
CA ALA A 653 20.71 44.45 20.49
C ALA A 653 20.84 45.64 21.45
N GLU A 654 21.41 46.75 20.99
CA GLU A 654 21.44 48.02 21.73
C GLU A 654 20.03 48.51 22.05
N PHE A 655 19.13 48.47 21.06
CA PHE A 655 17.73 48.86 21.24
C PHE A 655 17.00 47.98 22.24
N VAL A 656 17.14 46.65 22.15
CA VAL A 656 16.54 45.69 23.10
C VAL A 656 17.03 45.96 24.51
N ALA A 657 18.34 46.14 24.69
CA ALA A 657 18.90 46.47 25.99
C ALA A 657 18.34 47.80 26.51
N GLU A 658 18.24 48.83 25.68
CA GLU A 658 17.66 50.12 26.07
C GLU A 658 16.19 49.99 26.55
N GLN A 659 15.37 49.19 25.86
CA GLN A 659 13.96 49.01 26.26
C GLN A 659 13.82 48.23 27.58
N MET A 660 14.75 47.32 27.88
CA MET A 660 14.71 46.36 28.99
C MET A 660 15.75 46.60 30.10
N SER A 661 16.34 47.80 30.19
CA SER A 661 17.41 48.11 31.17
C SER A 661 16.93 48.57 32.55
N GLY A 662 15.64 48.50 32.87
CA GLY A 662 15.14 48.78 34.23
C GLY A 662 14.29 50.05 34.34
N LEU A 663 13.70 50.22 35.52
CA LEU A 663 12.74 51.27 35.85
C LEU A 663 13.37 52.44 36.63
N ASP A 664 14.61 52.28 37.08
CA ASP A 664 15.37 53.23 37.88
C ASP A 664 16.52 53.87 37.10
N GLN A 665 17.14 54.90 37.68
CA GLN A 665 18.29 55.58 37.07
C GLN A 665 19.53 54.67 37.02
N GLU A 666 19.65 53.72 37.93
CA GLU A 666 20.78 52.79 38.04
C GLU A 666 20.73 51.64 37.03
N ARG A 667 19.58 51.43 36.39
CA ARG A 667 19.37 50.41 35.36
C ARG A 667 19.70 48.99 35.85
N ASN A 668 19.31 48.69 37.09
CA ASN A 668 19.64 47.42 37.72
C ASN A 668 18.76 46.27 37.19
N CYS A 669 19.34 45.40 36.37
CA CYS A 669 18.69 44.19 35.83
C CYS A 669 19.17 42.90 36.53
N SER A 670 19.44 42.96 37.83
CA SER A 670 19.71 41.77 38.64
C SER A 670 18.51 40.81 38.67
N VAL A 671 18.75 39.52 38.90
CA VAL A 671 17.68 38.50 38.95
C VAL A 671 16.54 38.90 39.92
N PRO A 672 16.81 39.39 41.15
CA PRO A 672 15.74 39.87 42.04
C PRO A 672 14.96 41.07 41.49
N SER A 673 15.63 42.02 40.84
CA SER A 673 14.96 43.19 40.24
C SER A 673 14.03 42.79 39.10
N VAL A 674 14.46 41.84 38.27
CA VAL A 674 13.66 41.28 37.18
C VAL A 674 12.46 40.52 37.76
N ASP A 675 12.69 39.64 38.73
CA ASP A 675 11.60 38.83 39.32
C ASP A 675 10.56 39.69 40.05
N LEU A 676 10.98 40.77 40.74
CA LEU A 676 10.06 41.72 41.35
C LEU A 676 9.23 42.47 40.30
N HIS A 677 9.87 43.00 39.26
CA HIS A 677 9.18 43.68 38.16
C HIS A 677 8.14 42.78 37.48
N LEU A 678 8.47 41.51 37.24
CA LEU A 678 7.54 40.56 36.64
C LEU A 678 6.39 40.21 37.59
N ALA A 679 6.64 40.13 38.90
CA ALA A 679 5.58 39.92 39.90
C ALA A 679 4.61 41.11 39.93
N ASP A 680 5.12 42.34 39.86
CA ASP A 680 4.31 43.56 39.79
C ASP A 680 3.45 43.57 38.51
N LEU A 681 4.04 43.27 37.35
CA LEU A 681 3.30 43.17 36.09
C LEU A 681 2.18 42.11 36.14
N MET A 682 2.47 40.92 36.68
CA MET A 682 1.45 39.87 36.81
C MET A 682 0.32 40.26 37.77
N ALA A 683 0.63 41.01 38.84
CA ALA A 683 -0.36 41.53 39.77
C ALA A 683 -1.23 42.62 39.12
N GLU A 684 -0.64 43.53 38.35
CA GLU A 684 -1.34 44.59 37.61
C GLU A 684 -2.24 44.02 36.50
N LEU A 685 -1.79 42.98 35.80
CA LEU A 685 -2.53 42.34 34.71
C LEU A 685 -3.55 41.31 35.20
N GLU A 686 -3.55 40.97 36.49
CA GLU A 686 -4.30 39.84 37.06
C GLU A 686 -4.13 38.54 36.25
N SER A 687 -2.92 38.31 35.73
CA SER A 687 -2.62 37.21 34.80
C SER A 687 -1.15 36.82 34.87
N CYS A 688 -0.85 35.53 34.67
CA CYS A 688 0.52 35.06 34.46
C CYS A 688 1.05 35.33 33.05
N VAL A 689 0.17 35.68 32.10
CA VAL A 689 0.54 35.94 30.70
C VAL A 689 0.90 37.42 30.55
N VAL A 690 2.16 37.68 30.20
CA VAL A 690 2.72 39.03 30.09
C VAL A 690 3.17 39.26 28.65
N GLY A 691 2.69 40.33 28.01
CA GLY A 691 3.19 40.73 26.70
C GLY A 691 4.67 41.11 26.79
N ILE A 692 5.53 40.57 25.92
CA ILE A 692 6.98 40.79 26.01
C ILE A 692 7.36 42.27 25.91
N GLY A 693 6.57 43.09 25.22
CA GLY A 693 6.80 44.53 25.11
C GLY A 693 6.54 45.31 26.41
N TRP A 694 5.85 44.72 27.38
CA TRP A 694 5.61 45.33 28.69
C TRP A 694 6.78 45.17 29.67
N VAL A 695 7.68 44.22 29.41
CA VAL A 695 8.84 43.98 30.27
C VAL A 695 9.86 45.10 30.08
N ARG A 696 10.07 45.91 31.12
CA ARG A 696 11.01 47.05 31.13
C ARG A 696 12.30 46.77 31.90
N CYS A 697 12.28 45.80 32.81
CA CYS A 697 13.46 45.28 33.50
C CYS A 697 13.63 43.80 33.10
N GLY A 698 14.56 43.51 32.18
CA GLY A 698 14.75 42.17 31.62
C GLY A 698 16.17 41.63 31.82
N GLY A 699 16.27 40.35 32.15
CA GLY A 699 17.53 39.61 32.23
C GLY A 699 17.90 38.98 30.88
N ALA A 700 18.77 37.97 30.92
CA ALA A 700 19.25 37.30 29.71
C ALA A 700 18.11 36.62 28.93
N LEU A 701 17.17 35.96 29.62
CA LEU A 701 16.02 35.33 28.98
C LEU A 701 15.10 36.35 28.28
N GLU A 702 14.62 37.35 29.00
CA GLU A 702 13.63 38.30 28.49
C GLU A 702 14.20 39.10 27.30
N ARG A 703 15.45 39.54 27.40
CA ARG A 703 16.15 40.25 26.31
C ARG A 703 16.35 39.35 25.09
N ALA A 704 16.76 38.09 25.28
CA ALA A 704 16.94 37.16 24.16
C ALA A 704 15.60 36.86 23.45
N ILE A 705 14.50 36.69 24.19
CA ILE A 705 13.16 36.51 23.60
C ILE A 705 12.79 37.74 22.75
N LEU A 706 12.89 38.95 23.32
CA LEU A 706 12.56 40.17 22.58
C LEU A 706 13.45 40.34 21.35
N TYR A 707 14.76 40.09 21.48
CA TYR A 707 15.69 40.15 20.36
C TYR A 707 15.31 39.18 19.24
N LYS A 708 15.05 37.90 19.56
CA LYS A 708 14.64 36.89 18.56
C LYS A 708 13.36 37.31 17.85
N VAL A 709 12.35 37.73 18.61
CA VAL A 709 11.04 38.13 18.11
C VAL A 709 11.14 39.32 17.16
N LEU A 710 11.92 40.35 17.52
CA LEU A 710 12.15 41.52 16.68
C LEU A 710 13.04 41.19 15.47
N ALA A 711 14.06 40.34 15.65
CA ALA A 711 14.96 39.89 14.59
C ALA A 711 14.20 39.16 13.47
N ASP A 712 13.28 38.26 13.83
CA ASP A 712 12.45 37.55 12.85
C ASP A 712 11.56 38.49 12.02
N ARG A 713 11.05 39.57 12.64
CA ARG A 713 10.25 40.59 11.94
C ARG A 713 11.11 41.57 11.13
N ALA A 714 12.37 41.74 11.50
CA ALA A 714 13.35 42.57 10.81
C ALA A 714 14.09 41.83 9.68
N GLY A 715 13.83 40.53 9.49
CA GLY A 715 14.50 39.70 8.48
C GLY A 715 15.95 39.35 8.83
N LEU A 716 16.31 39.33 10.13
CA LEU A 716 17.62 38.90 10.60
C LEU A 716 17.63 37.39 10.85
N PRO A 717 18.58 36.63 10.28
CA PRO A 717 18.69 35.19 10.52
C PRO A 717 19.21 34.93 11.93
N CYS A 718 18.27 34.71 12.86
CA CYS A 718 18.52 34.67 14.29
C CYS A 718 18.07 33.33 14.87
N ALA A 719 18.94 32.65 15.59
CA ALA A 719 18.62 31.49 16.41
C ALA A 719 18.49 31.93 17.88
N LEU A 720 17.71 31.20 18.66
CA LEU A 720 17.53 31.40 20.09
C LEU A 720 17.93 30.12 20.83
N ARG A 721 18.75 30.24 21.85
CA ARG A 721 19.18 29.12 22.71
C ARG A 721 18.80 29.40 24.16
N ARG A 722 18.39 28.36 24.88
CA ARG A 722 17.98 28.45 26.28
C ARG A 722 18.56 27.31 27.11
N THR A 723 19.15 27.64 28.25
CA THR A 723 19.82 26.65 29.13
C THR A 723 19.37 26.74 30.59
N SER A 724 18.54 27.71 30.98
CA SER A 724 17.88 27.73 32.29
C SER A 724 16.58 28.55 32.29
N SER A 725 15.95 28.68 33.46
CA SER A 725 14.76 29.55 33.65
C SER A 725 15.06 31.04 33.50
N ALA A 726 16.32 31.46 33.56
CA ALA A 726 16.72 32.87 33.48
C ALA A 726 17.80 33.15 32.42
N HIS A 727 18.32 32.11 31.76
CA HIS A 727 19.46 32.23 30.85
C HIS A 727 19.13 31.72 29.44
N ALA A 728 19.26 32.63 28.48
CA ALA A 728 19.12 32.39 27.05
C ALA A 728 19.98 33.42 26.29
N TRP A 729 20.31 33.12 25.03
CA TRP A 729 21.03 34.02 24.15
C TRP A 729 20.58 33.83 22.71
N CYS A 730 20.90 34.82 21.88
CA CYS A 730 20.64 34.77 20.45
C CYS A 730 21.94 34.58 19.67
N GLU A 731 21.87 33.79 18.61
CA GLU A 731 22.96 33.57 17.67
C GLU A 731 22.51 34.09 16.31
N ILE A 732 23.35 34.85 15.60
CA ILE A 732 23.04 35.32 14.25
C ILE A 732 23.93 34.62 13.22
N ALA A 733 23.41 34.51 12.01
CA ALA A 733 24.12 33.98 10.87
C ALA A 733 24.51 35.11 9.91
N VAL A 734 25.81 35.23 9.64
CA VAL A 734 26.39 36.23 8.75
C VAL A 734 27.21 35.50 7.70
N ALA A 735 27.06 35.85 6.41
CA ALA A 735 27.77 35.18 5.33
C ALA A 735 29.26 35.59 5.32
N GLU A 736 30.13 34.78 5.90
CA GLU A 736 31.58 35.05 5.97
C GLU A 736 32.39 33.87 5.43
N GLN A 737 33.55 34.16 4.84
CA GLN A 737 34.53 33.12 4.48
C GLN A 737 35.27 32.64 5.72
N GLU A 738 35.34 31.32 5.92
CA GLU A 738 36.20 30.73 6.96
C GLU A 738 37.68 31.01 6.65
N PRO A 739 38.49 31.45 7.63
CA PRO A 739 39.91 31.68 7.43
C PRO A 739 40.65 30.36 7.24
N GLY A 740 41.10 30.07 6.01
CA GLY A 740 42.01 28.96 5.70
C GLY A 740 41.56 27.95 4.64
N GLN A 741 40.33 28.04 4.11
CA GLN A 741 39.91 27.23 2.97
C GLN A 741 40.29 27.90 1.64
N ILE A 742 41.16 27.25 0.88
CA ILE A 742 41.51 27.62 -0.51
C ILE A 742 40.30 27.37 -1.40
N ASP A 743 40.11 28.29 -2.37
CA ASP A 743 39.10 28.32 -3.43
C ASP A 743 38.58 26.94 -3.87
N ASN A 744 37.49 26.47 -3.25
CA ASN A 744 36.61 25.49 -3.89
C ASN A 744 35.27 26.15 -4.17
N GLU A 745 34.98 26.19 -5.46
CA GLU A 745 33.77 26.70 -6.10
C GLU A 745 32.51 26.08 -5.45
N ASN A 746 31.47 26.91 -5.32
CA ASN A 746 30.13 26.62 -4.78
C ASN A 746 30.00 26.52 -3.25
N TYR A 747 29.96 27.68 -2.58
CA TYR A 747 29.11 27.82 -1.39
C TYR A 747 27.68 28.13 -1.84
N PRO A 748 26.72 27.20 -1.78
CA PRO A 748 25.33 27.54 -2.04
C PRO A 748 24.84 28.46 -0.91
N ALA A 749 24.16 29.55 -1.26
CA ALA A 749 23.52 30.48 -0.34
C ALA A 749 22.53 29.81 0.65
N GLY A 750 22.19 28.53 0.45
CA GLY A 750 21.38 27.69 1.33
C GLY A 750 22.08 27.06 2.55
N LEU A 751 23.35 27.38 2.83
CA LEU A 751 24.09 26.85 3.99
C LEU A 751 24.48 27.94 5.02
N LEU A 752 23.72 29.03 5.12
CA LEU A 752 23.92 30.02 6.17
C LEU A 752 23.77 29.34 7.55
N ARG A 753 24.78 29.46 8.42
CA ARG A 753 24.77 28.92 9.79
C ARG A 753 25.06 30.05 10.77
N ALA A 754 24.50 29.93 11.97
CA ALA A 754 24.84 30.86 13.04
C ALA A 754 26.36 30.83 13.27
N ASN A 755 26.99 32.01 13.34
CA ASN A 755 28.43 32.17 13.50
C ASN A 755 28.81 33.26 14.52
N TYR A 756 27.84 34.02 15.04
CA TYR A 756 28.04 34.99 16.11
C TYR A 756 27.03 34.84 17.23
N VAL A 757 27.48 35.00 18.46
CA VAL A 757 26.65 35.20 19.65
C VAL A 757 26.45 36.70 19.84
N VAL A 758 25.20 37.10 20.10
CA VAL A 758 24.84 38.47 20.37
C VAL A 758 24.93 38.74 21.87
N ASP A 759 25.78 39.67 22.29
CA ASP A 759 25.78 40.15 23.66
C ASP A 759 24.57 41.07 23.90
N LEU A 760 23.75 40.71 24.88
CA LEU A 760 22.58 41.47 25.32
C LEU A 760 22.70 41.94 26.77
N MET A 761 23.80 41.61 27.46
CA MET A 761 23.94 41.80 28.91
C MET A 761 25.12 42.71 29.28
N GLU A 762 26.36 42.32 28.98
CA GLU A 762 27.55 43.07 29.44
C GLU A 762 27.86 44.25 28.52
N ARG A 763 27.88 44.01 27.21
CA ARG A 763 28.15 45.00 26.17
C ARG A 763 27.13 44.83 25.03
N PRO A 764 25.87 45.27 25.25
CA PRO A 764 24.80 45.15 24.26
C PRO A 764 25.25 45.60 22.87
N GLY A 765 24.99 44.76 21.85
CA GLY A 765 25.36 45.06 20.47
C GLY A 765 26.65 44.43 19.99
N ARG A 766 27.51 43.96 20.91
CA ARG A 766 28.75 43.28 20.54
C ARG A 766 28.46 41.87 20.01
N LEU A 767 29.08 41.54 18.87
CA LEU A 767 28.97 40.24 18.23
C LEU A 767 30.24 39.44 18.49
N PHE A 768 30.12 38.29 19.17
CA PHE A 768 31.25 37.42 19.47
C PHE A 768 31.26 36.22 18.51
N PRO A 769 32.35 35.94 17.79
CA PRO A 769 32.45 34.73 16.98
C PRO A 769 32.13 33.49 17.82
N LEU A 770 31.34 32.56 17.29
CA LEU A 770 31.06 31.29 17.98
C LEU A 770 32.35 30.56 18.34
N GLY A 771 32.43 30.02 19.55
CA GLY A 771 33.63 29.36 20.08
C GLY A 771 34.70 30.30 20.65
N SER A 772 34.53 31.62 20.55
CA SER A 772 35.40 32.57 21.26
C SER A 772 35.21 32.48 22.79
N HIS A 773 36.23 32.93 23.52
CA HIS A 773 36.18 32.97 24.99
C HIS A 773 35.07 33.91 25.48
N GLU A 774 34.85 35.03 24.79
CA GLU A 774 33.76 35.96 25.07
C GLU A 774 32.38 35.35 24.79
N ALA A 775 32.21 34.64 23.67
CA ALA A 775 30.97 33.91 23.39
C ALA A 775 30.67 32.89 24.50
N SER A 776 31.70 32.19 25.00
CA SER A 776 31.56 31.21 26.08
C SER A 776 31.07 31.83 27.40
N ARG A 777 31.38 33.11 27.66
CA ARG A 777 30.84 33.83 28.83
C ARG A 777 29.34 34.11 28.71
N VAL A 778 28.85 34.36 27.48
CA VAL A 778 27.44 34.61 27.20
C VAL A 778 26.63 33.31 27.18
N CYS A 779 27.17 32.24 26.61
CA CYS A 779 26.45 30.95 26.48
C CYS A 779 26.44 30.11 27.77
N GLY A 780 27.34 30.41 28.71
CA GLY A 780 27.59 29.58 29.88
C GLY A 780 28.40 28.31 29.57
N PRO A 781 28.60 27.42 30.56
CA PRO A 781 29.45 26.25 30.41
C PRO A 781 28.88 25.26 29.39
N ALA A 782 29.72 24.75 28.49
CA ALA A 782 29.33 23.83 27.42
C ALA A 782 28.68 22.52 27.91
N CYS A 783 28.89 22.16 29.17
CA CYS A 783 28.36 20.98 29.82
C CYS A 783 26.97 21.18 30.48
N ALA A 784 26.37 22.37 30.38
CA ALA A 784 25.05 22.63 30.94
C ALA A 784 23.99 21.76 30.24
N PRO A 785 23.19 20.96 30.97
CA PRO A 785 22.11 20.19 30.38
C PRO A 785 21.06 21.13 29.74
N PRO A 786 20.41 20.73 28.64
CA PRO A 786 19.41 21.55 27.97
C PRO A 786 18.19 21.75 28.88
N TYR A 787 17.76 23.00 29.05
CA TYR A 787 16.58 23.33 29.84
C TYR A 787 15.31 23.10 29.03
N THR A 788 14.70 21.94 29.24
CA THR A 788 13.60 21.45 28.40
C THR A 788 12.46 20.91 29.24
N ALA A 789 11.23 21.07 28.74
CA ALA A 789 10.08 20.38 29.28
C ALA A 789 10.33 18.86 29.18
N SER A 790 10.06 18.11 30.26
CA SER A 790 10.34 16.68 30.51
C SER A 790 11.56 16.35 31.41
N LYS A 791 12.56 17.24 31.53
CA LYS A 791 13.69 17.05 32.44
C LYS A 791 14.12 18.38 33.06
N LEU A 792 13.76 18.57 34.33
CA LEU A 792 14.39 19.61 35.15
C LEU A 792 15.89 19.27 35.26
N PRO A 793 16.81 20.22 35.02
CA PRO A 793 18.23 19.92 35.03
C PRO A 793 18.66 19.43 36.42
N GLU A 794 19.25 18.23 36.48
CA GLU A 794 20.14 17.89 37.59
C GLU A 794 21.29 18.90 37.60
N VAL A 795 21.75 19.27 38.80
CA VAL A 795 22.87 20.19 39.01
C VAL A 795 24.03 19.84 38.05
N CYS A 796 24.61 20.90 37.47
CA CYS A 796 25.73 20.88 36.54
C CYS A 796 26.75 19.76 36.87
N ARG A 797 27.02 18.82 35.95
CA ARG A 797 27.98 17.70 36.16
C ARG A 797 29.46 18.13 36.17
N CYS A 798 29.72 19.43 36.19
CA CYS A 798 31.03 20.02 35.99
C CYS A 798 31.63 20.53 37.32
N GLU A 799 30.99 20.17 38.45
CA GLU A 799 31.58 20.24 39.79
C GLU A 799 32.03 18.83 40.22
N ASN A 800 33.16 18.40 39.66
CA ASN A 800 34.13 17.48 40.24
C ASN A 800 35.49 17.71 39.57
#